data_AF-A0A3F2RVE7-F1
#
_entry.id   AF-A0A3F2RVE7-F1
#
_cell.length_a   1.000
_cell.length_b   1.000
_cell.length_c   1.000
_cell.angle_alpha   90.00
_cell.angle_beta   90.00
_cell.angle_gamma   90.00
#
_symmetry.space_group_name_H-M   'P 1'
#
loop_
_entity.id
_entity.type
_entity.pdbx_description
1 polymer ?
#
loop_
_entity_poly.entity_id
_entity_poly.type
_entity_poly.pdbx_seq_one_letter_code
_entity_poly.pdbx_strand_id
1 'polypeptide(L)'
;MMLRCSRRLQMQMRSASLSTATAYAPPPDEKPRRPLQFVTSDKIPTRLLQGLTAADDELRPVNLIQDEAGARRVLAKIKELGPNHFHACDTEVAQIDIKAVGPVGNGKVTCLSLFSGPDVDYGNGPYVWVDNLDSAEGTLEFFKEFLESTKYLKVWHNYSFDRHVLYNHGINVHGLGADTMHMARLWNTARFQHGGYSLEALTADLLLQRKKPMKELFGIPKLKKDGSKGKERIMPTVEELQRFPEFRRRWIRYSVYDAESTWFLHRVLQHKLDQTFWFEAPPGTATSLPAAKGETQVNTYAQSGSMYDFYRQYIIPFGECLTDIERKGMHVDVKYLAGVEKQALEDRARLERLVLKWASRYCEESERINLYSAAQKQQLLFAPYFDQKKKTLVLPAERLFEVENTEGFIEEGKQKAKKKRNITIRGLGMTPTHFTASGLPAASADVLKDLAGDPEADPPRYGRAINHFKDKEEGAAACIALKALFDISSINTMLNNFILPLQELADSNSRVHCSLNLNTDTGRLSSRKPNLQNQPAMSKDRYMIRDAFTAPSGKKLIVADYSQLELRLMAHITQCKAMIHAFKAGGDFHSRTAMGMYPYVAKAVEDGEALLEWDFSSGETPPAPLLKDKFGNERKNAKVLNFSIAYGKTAFGLSKDFNVSRKEAAETLEKWYADRGEVRHWQKMAIETARKYGYTRTLLGRYRRLPDAMLADDSMASKKARGHAERAAINTPIQGAAADVVMQAMLLVHQNPRLRKLGWEMVSQIHDEIIVEGPEESVDEAMKIVVYLMEHPFKDPLSVALEVDAAVDDSWFKAK
;
A
#
# COMPACT_ATOMS: atom_id res chain seq x y z
N MET A 1 16.90 16.14 -37.19
CA MET A 1 17.02 14.89 -38.00
C MET A 1 16.23 13.71 -37.38
N MET A 2 15.14 14.01 -36.66
CA MET A 2 14.41 13.11 -35.74
C MET A 2 13.09 12.55 -36.29
N LEU A 3 12.67 12.87 -37.52
CA LEU A 3 11.34 12.48 -38.05
C LEU A 3 11.38 11.49 -39.24
N ARG A 4 12.56 11.09 -39.74
CA ARG A 4 12.66 10.24 -40.94
C ARG A 4 12.93 8.75 -40.70
N CYS A 5 13.37 8.35 -39.50
CA CYS A 5 13.61 6.92 -39.19
C CYS A 5 12.34 6.18 -38.73
N SER A 6 11.39 6.86 -38.05
CA SER A 6 10.17 6.23 -37.52
C SER A 6 9.14 5.84 -38.61
N ARG A 7 9.13 6.56 -39.75
CA ARG A 7 8.18 6.29 -40.86
C ARG A 7 8.46 5.01 -41.66
N ARG A 8 9.66 4.45 -41.62
CA ARG A 8 10.00 3.24 -42.41
C ARG A 8 9.56 1.92 -41.76
N LEU A 9 9.24 1.91 -40.47
CA LEU A 9 8.67 0.74 -39.78
C LEU A 9 7.13 0.74 -39.75
N GLN A 10 6.47 1.86 -40.05
CA GLN A 10 5.01 1.98 -40.04
C GLN A 10 4.29 1.53 -41.33
N MET A 11 5.00 1.18 -42.41
CA MET A 11 4.40 1.07 -43.75
C MET A 11 4.22 -0.35 -44.30
N GLN A 12 4.16 -1.37 -43.44
CA GLN A 12 3.76 -2.74 -43.80
C GLN A 12 2.86 -3.36 -42.72
N MET A 13 1.65 -2.83 -42.54
CA MET A 13 0.54 -3.56 -41.91
C MET A 13 -0.76 -2.80 -42.18
N ARG A 14 -1.36 -3.05 -43.37
CA ARG A 14 -2.73 -2.62 -43.66
C ARG A 14 -3.68 -3.80 -43.47
N SER A 15 -4.81 -3.46 -42.84
CA SER A 15 -6.08 -4.19 -42.77
C SER A 15 -6.05 -5.62 -42.22
N ALA A 16 -6.07 -5.72 -40.90
CA ALA A 16 -6.79 -6.80 -40.22
C ALA A 16 -7.86 -6.15 -39.34
N SER A 17 -9.12 -6.51 -39.57
CA SER A 17 -10.27 -6.09 -38.79
C SER A 17 -10.10 -6.47 -37.32
N LEU A 18 -10.35 -5.51 -36.42
CA LEU A 18 -10.39 -5.68 -34.96
C LEU A 18 -11.35 -6.80 -34.57
N SER A 19 -10.81 -7.93 -34.12
CA SER A 19 -11.53 -8.90 -33.30
C SER A 19 -11.08 -8.73 -31.85
N THR A 20 -11.81 -7.88 -31.13
CA THR A 20 -11.65 -7.65 -29.70
C THR A 20 -12.22 -8.85 -28.95
N ALA A 21 -11.37 -9.58 -28.22
CA ALA A 21 -11.84 -10.54 -27.22
C ALA A 21 -12.65 -9.76 -26.17
N THR A 22 -13.97 -9.91 -26.23
CA THR A 22 -14.93 -9.30 -25.31
C THR A 22 -14.78 -9.91 -23.92
N ALA A 23 -13.97 -9.29 -23.07
CA ALA A 23 -13.86 -9.64 -21.66
C ALA A 23 -14.60 -8.66 -20.74
N TYR A 24 -15.73 -8.05 -21.14
CA TYR A 24 -16.36 -7.03 -20.27
C TYR A 24 -17.89 -7.03 -20.11
N ALA A 25 -18.61 -7.98 -20.70
CA ALA A 25 -19.96 -8.36 -20.25
C ALA A 25 -20.34 -9.70 -20.91
N PRO A 26 -21.07 -10.61 -20.25
CA PRO A 26 -21.76 -11.66 -20.99
C PRO A 26 -22.77 -11.00 -21.94
N PRO A 27 -22.94 -11.51 -23.18
CA PRO A 27 -23.91 -10.96 -24.11
C PRO A 27 -25.32 -10.96 -23.49
N PRO A 28 -26.12 -9.90 -23.70
CA PRO A 28 -27.53 -9.91 -23.32
C PRO A 28 -28.26 -10.94 -24.21
N ASP A 29 -29.15 -11.73 -23.62
CA ASP A 29 -30.09 -12.65 -24.30
C ASP A 29 -29.70 -14.10 -24.60
N GLU A 30 -28.87 -14.76 -23.78
CA GLU A 30 -28.78 -16.23 -23.82
C GLU A 30 -29.34 -16.89 -22.55
N LYS A 31 -30.32 -17.80 -22.76
CA LYS A 31 -30.97 -18.73 -21.80
C LYS A 31 -30.01 -19.19 -20.71
N PRO A 32 -30.46 -19.49 -19.47
CA PRO A 32 -29.60 -19.64 -18.29
C PRO A 32 -28.50 -20.68 -18.54
N ARG A 33 -27.34 -20.17 -18.98
CA ARG A 33 -26.09 -20.89 -19.09
C ARG A 33 -25.64 -21.20 -17.68
N ARG A 34 -25.00 -22.36 -17.47
CA ARG A 34 -24.54 -22.85 -16.16
C ARG A 34 -24.02 -21.67 -15.33
N PRO A 35 -24.46 -21.49 -14.08
CA PRO A 35 -24.06 -20.35 -13.27
C PRO A 35 -22.52 -20.29 -13.23
N LEU A 36 -21.97 -19.11 -13.49
CA LEU A 36 -20.54 -18.81 -13.33
C LEU A 36 -20.11 -19.22 -11.92
N GLN A 37 -19.54 -20.41 -11.78
CA GLN A 37 -19.02 -20.89 -10.51
C GLN A 37 -17.61 -20.34 -10.32
N PHE A 38 -17.49 -19.07 -9.90
CA PHE A 38 -16.28 -18.59 -9.22
C PHE A 38 -16.13 -19.23 -7.83
N VAL A 39 -17.21 -19.85 -7.33
CA VAL A 39 -17.21 -20.56 -6.06
C VAL A 39 -16.39 -21.84 -6.21
N THR A 40 -15.07 -21.76 -6.04
CA THR A 40 -14.31 -22.90 -5.54
C THR A 40 -15.06 -23.36 -4.31
N SER A 41 -15.44 -24.64 -4.24
CA SER A 41 -16.19 -25.12 -3.09
C SER A 41 -15.49 -24.72 -1.79
N ASP A 42 -16.24 -24.22 -0.81
CA ASP A 42 -15.72 -24.05 0.54
C ASP A 42 -15.36 -25.43 1.14
N LYS A 43 -15.91 -26.52 0.58
CA LYS A 43 -15.50 -27.89 0.93
C LYS A 43 -14.08 -28.16 0.45
N ILE A 44 -13.24 -28.56 1.39
CA ILE A 44 -11.85 -28.91 1.13
C ILE A 44 -11.80 -30.43 0.96
N PRO A 45 -11.36 -30.96 -0.20
CA PRO A 45 -11.26 -32.40 -0.39
C PRO A 45 -10.35 -33.01 0.67
N THR A 46 -10.86 -33.95 1.47
CA THR A 46 -10.13 -34.55 2.61
C THR A 46 -8.79 -35.16 2.19
N ARG A 47 -8.68 -35.67 0.95
CA ARG A 47 -7.43 -36.17 0.36
C ARG A 47 -6.28 -35.15 0.33
N LEU A 48 -6.58 -33.85 0.35
CA LEU A 48 -5.56 -32.80 0.38
C LEU A 48 -4.96 -32.63 1.78
N LEU A 49 -5.69 -33.05 2.82
CA LEU A 49 -5.28 -32.97 4.22
C LEU A 49 -4.76 -34.31 4.76
N GLN A 50 -4.73 -35.36 3.92
CA GLN A 50 -4.22 -36.66 4.32
C GLN A 50 -2.76 -36.56 4.75
N GLY A 51 -2.47 -37.05 5.96
CA GLY A 51 -1.14 -37.05 6.57
C GLY A 51 -0.85 -35.88 7.51
N LEU A 52 -1.69 -34.85 7.51
CA LEU A 52 -1.60 -33.68 8.40
C LEU A 52 -1.75 -34.10 9.88
N THR A 53 -0.81 -33.67 10.73
CA THR A 53 -0.91 -33.92 12.18
C THR A 53 -1.80 -32.92 12.89
N ALA A 54 -2.21 -33.26 14.11
CA ALA A 54 -2.77 -32.30 15.05
C ALA A 54 -1.73 -31.24 15.44
N ALA A 55 -2.20 -30.03 15.71
CA ALA A 55 -1.34 -28.88 16.07
C ALA A 55 -0.52 -29.05 17.35
N ASP A 56 -0.84 -30.04 18.19
CA ASP A 56 -0.16 -30.40 19.43
C ASP A 56 0.36 -31.85 19.43
N ASP A 57 0.53 -32.45 18.25
CA ASP A 57 1.16 -33.75 18.12
C ASP A 57 2.67 -33.67 18.44
N GLU A 58 3.05 -34.15 19.63
CA GLU A 58 4.44 -34.26 20.07
C GLU A 58 5.08 -35.64 19.82
N LEU A 59 4.36 -36.56 19.17
CA LEU A 59 4.72 -37.97 19.06
C LEU A 59 5.57 -38.29 17.83
N ARG A 60 5.33 -37.64 16.67
CA ARG A 60 6.06 -37.95 15.43
C ARG A 60 7.51 -37.51 15.49
N PRO A 61 8.55 -38.32 15.26
CA PRO A 61 9.96 -37.89 15.38
C PRO A 61 10.38 -36.69 14.49
N VAL A 62 11.42 -35.94 14.90
CA VAL A 62 12.07 -34.88 14.09
C VAL A 62 13.52 -35.25 13.84
N ASN A 63 13.98 -35.04 12.61
CA ASN A 63 15.40 -35.11 12.27
C ASN A 63 16.07 -33.81 12.73
N LEU A 64 16.75 -33.86 13.88
CA LEU A 64 17.56 -32.75 14.39
C LEU A 64 18.89 -32.72 13.64
N ILE A 65 19.17 -31.60 12.97
CA ILE A 65 20.38 -31.40 12.19
C ILE A 65 21.24 -30.36 12.90
N GLN A 66 22.42 -30.77 13.34
CA GLN A 66 23.37 -29.95 14.10
C GLN A 66 24.81 -30.06 13.55
N ASP A 67 24.99 -30.78 12.45
CA ASP A 67 26.29 -31.05 11.84
C ASP A 67 26.16 -31.29 10.32
N GLU A 68 27.32 -31.37 9.66
CA GLU A 68 27.43 -31.60 8.22
C GLU A 68 26.88 -32.96 7.79
N ALA A 69 27.08 -34.01 8.59
CA ALA A 69 26.65 -35.36 8.25
C ALA A 69 25.12 -35.44 8.18
N GLY A 70 24.42 -34.82 9.14
CA GLY A 70 22.98 -34.63 9.13
C GLY A 70 22.50 -33.85 7.91
N ALA A 71 23.15 -32.73 7.61
CA ALA A 71 22.80 -31.89 6.47
C ALA A 71 22.94 -32.67 5.14
N ARG A 72 24.05 -33.40 4.95
CA ARG A 72 24.30 -34.23 3.76
C ARG A 72 23.22 -35.29 3.55
N ARG A 73 22.74 -35.95 4.61
CA ARG A 73 21.64 -36.94 4.49
C ARG A 73 20.35 -36.28 4.01
N VAL A 74 19.98 -35.14 4.59
CA VAL A 74 18.76 -34.41 4.20
C VAL A 74 18.86 -33.93 2.75
N LEU A 75 19.98 -33.33 2.36
CA LEU A 75 20.21 -32.83 1.00
C LEU A 75 20.23 -33.95 -0.05
N ALA A 76 20.78 -35.13 0.30
CA ALA A 76 20.71 -36.30 -0.56
C ALA A 76 19.26 -36.73 -0.82
N LYS A 77 18.41 -36.70 0.21
CA LYS A 77 16.98 -37.01 0.06
C LYS A 77 16.24 -35.96 -0.78
N ILE A 78 16.53 -34.67 -0.57
CA ILE A 78 15.99 -33.58 -1.42
C ILE A 78 16.37 -33.80 -2.89
N LYS A 79 17.62 -34.18 -3.16
CA LYS A 79 18.09 -34.49 -4.52
C LYS A 79 17.36 -35.69 -5.13
N GLU A 80 17.06 -36.72 -4.33
CA GLU A 80 16.29 -37.90 -4.75
C GLU A 80 14.85 -37.54 -5.15
N LEU A 81 14.20 -36.65 -4.39
CA LEU A 81 12.84 -36.17 -4.69
C LEU A 81 12.77 -35.39 -6.01
N GLY A 82 13.87 -34.75 -6.39
CA GLY A 82 14.02 -34.07 -7.68
C GLY A 82 13.51 -32.62 -7.70
N PRO A 83 13.72 -31.91 -8.82
CA PRO A 83 13.55 -30.45 -8.90
C PRO A 83 12.11 -29.95 -8.83
N ASN A 84 11.13 -30.77 -9.24
CA ASN A 84 9.73 -30.38 -9.28
C ASN A 84 9.00 -30.62 -7.96
N HIS A 85 9.69 -31.17 -6.95
CA HIS A 85 9.13 -31.40 -5.64
C HIS A 85 9.13 -30.11 -4.82
N PHE A 86 8.06 -29.87 -4.08
CA PHE A 86 7.93 -28.68 -3.24
C PHE A 86 8.44 -28.96 -1.82
N HIS A 87 9.31 -28.08 -1.33
CA HIS A 87 9.85 -28.12 0.02
C HIS A 87 9.36 -26.89 0.77
N ALA A 88 8.50 -27.08 1.76
CA ALA A 88 8.12 -25.97 2.64
C ALA A 88 9.25 -25.68 3.62
N CYS A 89 9.56 -24.41 3.76
CA CYS A 89 10.63 -23.89 4.59
C CYS A 89 10.08 -22.83 5.53
N ASP A 90 10.68 -22.72 6.71
CA ASP A 90 10.35 -21.70 7.71
C ASP A 90 11.60 -21.38 8.56
N THR A 91 11.78 -20.12 8.93
CA THR A 91 12.88 -19.70 9.81
C THR A 91 12.37 -19.12 11.12
N GLU A 92 13.04 -19.48 12.21
CA GLU A 92 12.86 -18.78 13.48
C GLU A 92 13.98 -17.77 13.68
N VAL A 93 13.63 -16.57 14.14
CA VAL A 93 14.53 -15.42 14.11
C VAL A 93 14.56 -14.72 15.46
N ALA A 94 15.76 -14.53 15.97
CA ALA A 94 16.08 -13.78 17.17
C ALA A 94 16.64 -12.38 16.85
N GLN A 95 16.90 -11.56 17.87
CA GLN A 95 17.62 -10.28 17.75
C GLN A 95 16.96 -9.27 16.79
N ILE A 96 15.63 -9.27 16.71
CA ILE A 96 14.86 -8.30 15.93
C ILE A 96 13.61 -7.88 16.69
N ASP A 97 13.39 -6.57 16.85
CA ASP A 97 12.09 -6.04 17.21
C ASP A 97 11.29 -5.76 15.93
N ILE A 98 10.49 -6.74 15.52
CA ILE A 98 9.63 -6.66 14.34
C ILE A 98 8.57 -5.55 14.43
N LYS A 99 8.40 -4.86 15.56
CA LYS A 99 7.55 -3.66 15.65
C LYS A 99 8.30 -2.40 15.28
N ALA A 100 9.61 -2.36 15.53
CA ALA A 100 10.47 -1.20 15.27
C ALA A 100 11.07 -1.23 13.87
N VAL A 101 11.65 -2.36 13.45
CA VAL A 101 12.47 -2.46 12.23
C VAL A 101 11.98 -3.54 11.25
N GLY A 102 12.40 -3.43 9.99
CA GLY A 102 12.24 -4.46 8.95
C GLY A 102 13.33 -5.55 9.05
N PRO A 103 13.22 -6.67 8.31
CA PRO A 103 14.17 -7.79 8.39
C PRO A 103 15.49 -7.57 7.62
N VAL A 104 15.55 -6.58 6.71
CA VAL A 104 16.77 -6.28 5.96
C VAL A 104 17.85 -5.80 6.93
N GLY A 105 18.98 -6.51 6.99
CA GLY A 105 20.10 -6.20 7.90
C GLY A 105 19.82 -6.44 9.38
N ASN A 106 18.64 -6.98 9.75
CA ASN A 106 18.20 -7.14 11.13
C ASN A 106 17.74 -8.58 11.41
N GLY A 107 18.06 -9.08 12.60
CA GLY A 107 17.66 -10.42 13.06
C GLY A 107 18.66 -11.52 12.72
N LYS A 108 18.69 -12.55 13.57
CA LYS A 108 19.56 -13.72 13.49
C LYS A 108 18.73 -15.00 13.40
N VAL A 109 18.90 -15.78 12.34
CA VAL A 109 18.22 -17.07 12.16
C VAL A 109 18.74 -18.07 13.18
N THR A 110 17.86 -18.55 14.06
CA THR A 110 18.20 -19.51 15.11
C THR A 110 17.94 -20.95 14.68
N CYS A 111 17.00 -21.19 13.77
CA CYS A 111 16.79 -22.48 13.15
C CYS A 111 16.07 -22.37 11.80
N LEU A 112 16.17 -23.43 10.99
CA LEU A 112 15.44 -23.63 9.74
C LEU A 112 14.65 -24.93 9.83
N SER A 113 13.35 -24.87 9.54
CA SER A 113 12.48 -26.03 9.44
C SER A 113 12.22 -26.39 7.98
N LEU A 114 12.24 -27.68 7.65
CA LEU A 114 11.88 -28.18 6.32
C LEU A 114 10.81 -29.28 6.42
N PHE A 115 9.85 -29.23 5.50
CA PHE A 115 8.85 -30.27 5.33
C PHE A 115 8.55 -30.47 3.84
N SER A 116 8.56 -31.71 3.36
CA SER A 116 8.38 -32.02 1.94
C SER A 116 7.18 -32.92 1.65
N GLY A 117 6.34 -33.14 2.65
CA GLY A 117 5.16 -34.00 2.56
C GLY A 117 5.21 -35.11 3.61
N PRO A 118 4.03 -35.64 3.98
CA PRO A 118 3.90 -36.62 5.05
C PRO A 118 4.56 -37.98 4.73
N ASP A 119 4.70 -38.31 3.44
CA ASP A 119 5.24 -39.58 2.97
C ASP A 119 6.77 -39.54 2.72
N VAL A 120 7.42 -38.40 2.97
CA VAL A 120 8.86 -38.25 2.83
C VAL A 120 9.54 -38.69 4.12
N ASP A 121 10.54 -39.56 4.01
CA ASP A 121 11.36 -39.96 5.16
C ASP A 121 12.80 -39.47 5.01
N TYR A 122 13.25 -38.66 5.97
CA TYR A 122 14.62 -38.14 6.08
C TYR A 122 15.53 -38.99 7.00
N GLY A 123 15.03 -40.13 7.48
CA GLY A 123 15.69 -41.09 8.36
C GLY A 123 14.87 -41.39 9.61
N ASN A 124 14.22 -40.37 10.16
CA ASN A 124 13.30 -40.47 11.30
C ASN A 124 11.95 -39.80 10.99
N GLY A 125 11.44 -39.94 9.76
CA GLY A 125 10.19 -39.33 9.31
C GLY A 125 10.36 -37.98 8.59
N PRO A 126 9.26 -37.21 8.42
CA PRO A 126 9.18 -36.12 7.43
C PRO A 126 9.70 -34.77 7.91
N TYR A 127 9.86 -34.58 9.22
CA TYR A 127 10.24 -33.29 9.78
C TYR A 127 11.76 -33.16 9.85
N VAL A 128 12.28 -32.04 9.36
CA VAL A 128 13.68 -31.64 9.52
C VAL A 128 13.71 -30.33 10.29
N TRP A 129 14.56 -30.28 11.32
CA TRP A 129 14.82 -29.07 12.09
C TRP A 129 16.32 -28.86 12.19
N VAL A 130 16.79 -27.80 11.57
CA VAL A 130 18.20 -27.41 11.49
C VAL A 130 18.48 -26.41 12.59
N ASP A 131 19.28 -26.81 13.58
CA ASP A 131 19.70 -25.93 14.67
C ASP A 131 20.80 -25.00 14.16
N ASN A 132 20.77 -23.73 14.56
CA ASN A 132 21.80 -22.75 14.21
C ASN A 132 22.20 -21.89 15.42
N LEU A 133 22.03 -22.43 16.63
CA LEU A 133 22.47 -21.80 17.88
C LEU A 133 23.57 -22.61 18.57
N ASP A 134 24.37 -21.87 19.35
CA ASP A 134 25.38 -22.39 20.26
C ASP A 134 26.34 -23.36 19.55
N SER A 135 26.44 -24.62 20.00
CA SER A 135 27.36 -25.60 19.40
C SER A 135 27.00 -26.02 17.97
N ALA A 136 25.80 -25.69 17.49
CA ALA A 136 25.33 -25.99 16.13
C ALA A 136 25.38 -24.76 15.20
N GLU A 137 25.91 -23.62 15.67
CA GLU A 137 26.07 -22.43 14.84
C GLU A 137 26.91 -22.74 13.58
N GLY A 138 26.41 -22.31 12.41
CA GLY A 138 27.02 -22.59 11.11
C GLY A 138 26.40 -23.77 10.37
N THR A 139 25.55 -24.59 11.01
CA THR A 139 24.86 -25.69 10.34
C THR A 139 23.99 -25.22 9.17
N LEU A 140 23.43 -24.01 9.27
CA LEU A 140 22.64 -23.39 8.20
C LEU A 140 23.42 -23.28 6.87
N GLU A 141 24.74 -23.06 6.92
CA GLU A 141 25.57 -22.85 5.73
C GLU A 141 25.61 -24.11 4.85
N PHE A 142 25.48 -25.31 5.43
CA PHE A 142 25.41 -26.55 4.65
C PHE A 142 24.20 -26.60 3.71
N PHE A 143 23.15 -25.84 3.99
CA PHE A 143 21.94 -25.77 3.16
C PHE A 143 21.98 -24.66 2.10
N LYS A 144 23.06 -23.86 2.04
CA LYS A 144 23.18 -22.72 1.14
C LYS A 144 22.94 -23.09 -0.33
N GLU A 145 23.62 -24.13 -0.83
CA GLU A 145 23.46 -24.56 -2.22
C GLU A 145 22.00 -24.91 -2.57
N PHE A 146 21.27 -25.53 -1.64
CA PHE A 146 19.85 -25.84 -1.83
C PHE A 146 18.98 -24.57 -1.82
N LEU A 147 19.23 -23.67 -0.86
CA LEU A 147 18.45 -22.44 -0.68
C LEU A 147 18.66 -21.46 -1.85
N GLU A 148 19.89 -21.31 -2.34
CA GLU A 148 20.26 -20.42 -3.46
C GLU A 148 19.95 -21.05 -4.84
N SER A 149 19.57 -22.33 -4.89
CA SER A 149 19.27 -23.00 -6.16
C SER A 149 17.90 -22.62 -6.71
N THR A 150 17.84 -22.23 -7.97
CA THR A 150 16.58 -22.08 -8.73
C THR A 150 15.96 -23.42 -9.13
N LYS A 151 16.70 -24.53 -8.99
CA LYS A 151 16.28 -25.87 -9.41
C LYS A 151 15.28 -26.50 -8.43
N TYR A 152 15.38 -26.20 -7.14
CA TYR A 152 14.49 -26.74 -6.11
C TYR A 152 13.47 -25.68 -5.69
N LEU A 153 12.19 -26.08 -5.65
CA LEU A 153 11.08 -25.18 -5.38
C LEU A 153 10.81 -25.10 -3.87
N LYS A 154 11.00 -23.91 -3.30
CA LYS A 154 10.71 -23.65 -1.89
C LYS A 154 9.36 -22.97 -1.69
N VAL A 155 8.61 -23.44 -0.71
CA VAL A 155 7.30 -22.90 -0.31
C VAL A 155 7.45 -22.20 1.03
N TRP A 156 6.95 -20.98 1.12
CA TRP A 156 7.04 -20.16 2.32
C TRP A 156 5.67 -19.65 2.76
N HIS A 157 5.59 -19.13 3.97
CA HIS A 157 4.50 -18.28 4.40
C HIS A 157 5.09 -16.93 4.79
N ASN A 158 4.88 -15.89 3.96
CA ASN A 158 5.56 -14.60 4.08
C ASN A 158 7.05 -14.64 3.68
N TYR A 159 7.31 -15.09 2.45
CA TYR A 159 8.62 -15.28 1.83
C TYR A 159 9.57 -14.09 2.02
N SER A 160 9.07 -12.85 1.94
CA SER A 160 9.90 -11.65 2.09
C SER A 160 10.69 -11.67 3.38
N PHE A 161 10.06 -12.03 4.51
CA PHE A 161 10.73 -12.04 5.79
C PHE A 161 11.88 -13.05 5.83
N ASP A 162 11.60 -14.32 5.49
CA ASP A 162 12.60 -15.40 5.48
C ASP A 162 13.74 -15.12 4.50
N ARG A 163 13.41 -14.61 3.30
CA ARG A 163 14.40 -14.29 2.26
C ARG A 163 15.38 -13.21 2.71
N HIS A 164 14.95 -12.28 3.56
CA HIS A 164 15.79 -11.21 4.09
C HIS A 164 16.65 -11.66 5.27
N VAL A 165 16.07 -12.38 6.22
CA VAL A 165 16.84 -12.87 7.38
C VAL A 165 17.90 -13.88 6.97
N LEU A 166 17.62 -14.75 5.99
CA LEU A 166 18.63 -15.64 5.41
C LEU A 166 19.72 -14.87 4.64
N TYR A 167 19.36 -13.77 3.99
CA TYR A 167 20.33 -12.91 3.32
C TYR A 167 21.31 -12.25 4.31
N ASN A 168 20.86 -11.93 5.54
CA ASN A 168 21.74 -11.43 6.60
C ASN A 168 22.82 -12.46 7.00
N HIS A 169 22.59 -13.75 6.68
CA HIS A 169 23.55 -14.84 6.85
C HIS A 169 24.31 -15.19 5.57
N GLY A 170 24.27 -14.34 4.54
CA GLY A 170 24.98 -14.57 3.28
C GLY A 170 24.37 -15.66 2.40
N ILE A 171 23.07 -15.96 2.58
CA ILE A 171 22.32 -16.94 1.78
C ILE A 171 21.25 -16.20 0.97
N ASN A 172 21.44 -16.07 -0.34
CA ASN A 172 20.48 -15.44 -1.23
C ASN A 172 19.46 -16.46 -1.76
N VAL A 173 18.36 -16.64 -1.02
CA VAL A 173 17.34 -17.62 -1.40
C VAL A 173 16.74 -17.30 -2.79
N HIS A 174 16.76 -18.30 -3.65
CA HIS A 174 16.13 -18.31 -4.98
C HIS A 174 15.14 -19.47 -5.10
N GLY A 175 14.51 -19.65 -6.26
CA GLY A 175 13.64 -20.82 -6.49
C GLY A 175 12.36 -20.75 -5.66
N LEU A 176 11.74 -19.57 -5.59
CA LEU A 176 10.43 -19.39 -4.99
C LEU A 176 9.40 -20.25 -5.75
N GLY A 177 8.96 -21.34 -5.12
CA GLY A 177 7.90 -22.20 -5.64
C GLY A 177 6.51 -21.64 -5.30
N ALA A 178 6.33 -21.21 -4.05
CA ALA A 178 5.11 -20.53 -3.63
C ALA A 178 5.28 -19.73 -2.33
N ASP A 179 4.45 -18.70 -2.16
CA ASP A 179 4.16 -18.06 -0.89
C ASP A 179 2.66 -18.23 -0.61
N THR A 180 2.33 -18.98 0.43
CA THR A 180 0.94 -19.28 0.79
C THR A 180 0.13 -18.03 1.15
N MET A 181 0.77 -16.96 1.65
CA MET A 181 0.12 -15.68 1.89
C MET A 181 -0.26 -15.02 0.56
N HIS A 182 0.61 -15.04 -0.45
CA HIS A 182 0.30 -14.52 -1.79
C HIS A 182 -0.83 -15.30 -2.45
N MET A 183 -0.77 -16.63 -2.41
CA MET A 183 -1.81 -17.51 -2.99
C MET A 183 -3.16 -17.28 -2.32
N ALA A 184 -3.20 -17.17 -0.99
CA ALA A 184 -4.43 -16.90 -0.25
C ALA A 184 -5.04 -15.55 -0.60
N ARG A 185 -4.21 -14.51 -0.80
CA ARG A 185 -4.67 -13.18 -1.24
C ARG A 185 -5.21 -13.21 -2.66
N LEU A 186 -4.56 -13.93 -3.56
CA LEU A 186 -5.03 -14.10 -4.93
C LEU A 186 -6.37 -14.85 -5.00
N TRP A 187 -6.52 -15.88 -4.16
CA TRP A 187 -7.78 -16.64 -4.05
C TRP A 187 -8.91 -15.78 -3.47
N ASN A 188 -8.63 -15.03 -2.41
CA ASN A 188 -9.65 -14.21 -1.75
C ASN A 188 -9.03 -12.99 -1.07
N THR A 189 -9.18 -11.81 -1.69
CA THR A 189 -8.70 -10.52 -1.16
C THR A 189 -9.51 -10.00 0.04
N ALA A 190 -10.70 -10.55 0.32
CA ALA A 190 -11.62 -10.07 1.34
C ALA A 190 -11.61 -10.90 2.65
N ARG A 191 -10.47 -11.51 3.02
CA ARG A 191 -10.39 -12.39 4.21
C ARG A 191 -10.18 -11.68 5.54
N PHE A 192 -10.15 -10.35 5.59
CA PHE A 192 -10.01 -9.63 6.86
C PHE A 192 -11.16 -9.91 7.84
N GLN A 193 -12.36 -10.19 7.34
CA GLN A 193 -13.49 -10.63 8.18
C GLN A 193 -13.34 -12.08 8.70
N HIS A 194 -12.43 -12.86 8.11
CA HIS A 194 -12.14 -14.26 8.43
C HIS A 194 -10.74 -14.43 9.07
N GLY A 195 -10.30 -13.44 9.87
CA GLY A 195 -9.03 -13.49 10.60
C GLY A 195 -7.79 -13.05 9.81
N GLY A 196 -7.93 -12.66 8.54
CA GLY A 196 -6.80 -12.19 7.71
C GLY A 196 -5.89 -13.33 7.26
N TYR A 197 -4.68 -13.02 6.82
CA TYR A 197 -3.81 -13.95 6.07
C TYR A 197 -2.69 -14.59 6.89
N SER A 198 -2.74 -14.49 8.22
CA SER A 198 -1.75 -15.16 9.06
C SER A 198 -1.86 -16.68 8.91
N LEU A 199 -0.75 -17.37 9.16
CA LEU A 199 -0.71 -18.83 9.19
C LEU A 199 -1.78 -19.40 10.14
N GLU A 200 -1.97 -18.77 11.31
CA GLU A 200 -3.05 -19.12 12.25
C GLU A 200 -4.44 -19.03 11.62
N ALA A 201 -4.78 -17.91 10.99
CA ALA A 201 -6.10 -17.70 10.40
C ALA A 201 -6.33 -18.62 9.20
N LEU A 202 -5.30 -18.85 8.38
CA LEU A 202 -5.40 -19.73 7.22
C LEU A 202 -5.49 -21.20 7.61
N THR A 203 -4.75 -21.66 8.61
CA THR A 203 -4.87 -23.05 9.10
C THR A 203 -6.25 -23.31 9.70
N ALA A 204 -6.77 -22.38 10.51
CA ALA A 204 -8.11 -22.48 11.09
C ALA A 204 -9.21 -22.60 10.02
N ASP A 205 -9.09 -21.83 8.93
CA ASP A 205 -10.07 -21.77 7.84
C ASP A 205 -9.90 -22.92 6.83
N LEU A 206 -8.66 -23.20 6.41
CA LEU A 206 -8.35 -24.06 5.26
C LEU A 206 -7.78 -25.43 5.60
N LEU A 207 -7.30 -25.64 6.82
CA LEU A 207 -6.84 -26.96 7.27
C LEU A 207 -7.80 -27.60 8.27
N LEU A 208 -8.90 -26.90 8.62
CA LEU A 208 -9.88 -27.33 9.63
C LEU A 208 -9.28 -27.53 11.03
N GLN A 209 -8.10 -26.96 11.28
CA GLN A 209 -7.45 -26.96 12.58
C GLN A 209 -6.71 -25.64 12.82
N ARG A 210 -6.95 -25.02 13.98
CA ARG A 210 -6.30 -23.77 14.35
C ARG A 210 -4.92 -24.05 14.93
N LYS A 211 -3.89 -23.48 14.29
CA LYS A 211 -2.55 -23.35 14.88
C LYS A 211 -2.62 -22.54 16.18
N LYS A 212 -2.04 -23.06 17.26
CA LYS A 212 -2.01 -22.35 18.56
C LYS A 212 -1.03 -21.17 18.51
N PRO A 213 -1.38 -19.97 19.04
CA PRO A 213 -0.46 -18.84 19.09
C PRO A 213 0.73 -19.09 20.04
N MET A 214 1.90 -18.50 19.75
CA MET A 214 3.09 -18.62 20.63
C MET A 214 2.79 -18.27 22.09
N LYS A 215 2.07 -17.16 22.32
CA LYS A 215 1.71 -16.70 23.67
C LYS A 215 0.84 -17.68 24.45
N GLU A 216 0.07 -18.52 23.76
CA GLU A 216 -0.73 -19.58 24.37
C GLU A 216 0.16 -20.75 24.82
N LEU A 217 1.08 -21.18 23.96
CA LEU A 217 1.97 -22.32 24.19
C LEU A 217 3.11 -22.03 25.17
N PHE A 218 3.70 -20.84 25.08
CA PHE A 218 4.96 -20.51 25.75
C PHE A 218 4.85 -19.34 26.74
N GLY A 219 3.73 -18.62 26.76
CA GLY A 219 3.57 -17.43 27.61
C GLY A 219 3.62 -17.77 29.10
N ILE A 220 4.58 -17.18 29.81
CA ILE A 220 4.79 -17.36 31.26
C ILE A 220 4.01 -16.27 32.02
N PRO A 221 3.27 -16.60 33.09
CA PRO A 221 2.62 -15.59 33.91
C PRO A 221 3.63 -14.62 34.52
N LYS A 222 3.42 -13.32 34.31
CA LYS A 222 4.19 -12.26 34.96
C LYS A 222 3.91 -12.29 36.45
N LEU A 223 4.94 -12.46 37.27
CA LEU A 223 4.78 -12.41 38.72
C LEU A 223 4.40 -11.00 39.18
N LYS A 224 3.47 -10.91 40.11
CA LYS A 224 3.17 -9.66 40.82
C LYS A 224 4.30 -9.37 41.83
N LYS A 225 4.28 -8.15 42.41
CA LYS A 225 5.23 -7.75 43.46
C LYS A 225 5.23 -8.67 44.68
N ASP A 226 4.13 -9.38 44.93
CA ASP A 226 3.95 -10.34 46.02
C ASP A 226 4.37 -11.79 45.64
N GLY A 227 4.92 -12.00 44.44
CA GLY A 227 5.32 -13.33 43.94
C GLY A 227 4.16 -14.18 43.40
N SER A 228 2.91 -13.74 43.50
CA SER A 228 1.76 -14.46 42.92
C SER A 228 1.68 -14.30 41.41
N LYS A 229 1.07 -15.27 40.72
CA LYS A 229 0.90 -15.24 39.26
C LYS A 229 -0.05 -14.10 38.86
N GLY A 230 0.44 -13.17 38.03
CA GLY A 230 -0.35 -12.13 37.41
C GLY A 230 -1.16 -12.64 36.20
N LYS A 231 -2.12 -11.83 35.75
CA LYS A 231 -2.94 -12.12 34.56
C LYS A 231 -2.18 -11.88 33.25
N GLU A 232 -1.18 -11.01 33.27
CA GLU A 232 -0.34 -10.71 32.11
C GLU A 232 0.63 -11.87 31.87
N ARG A 233 0.74 -12.35 30.63
CA ARG A 233 1.75 -13.35 30.22
C ARG A 233 2.88 -12.66 29.45
N ILE A 234 4.11 -12.90 29.87
CA ILE A 234 5.33 -12.49 29.18
C ILE A 234 5.75 -13.62 28.25
N MET A 235 6.21 -13.26 27.06
CA MET A 235 6.73 -14.20 26.08
C MET A 235 8.24 -14.32 26.28
N PRO A 236 8.79 -15.53 26.53
CA PRO A 236 10.23 -15.76 26.45
C PRO A 236 10.79 -15.35 25.08
N THR A 237 12.05 -14.97 25.05
CA THR A 237 12.79 -14.71 23.80
C THR A 237 12.94 -15.98 22.98
N VAL A 238 13.13 -15.85 21.66
CA VAL A 238 13.33 -17.01 20.76
C VAL A 238 14.52 -17.86 21.22
N GLU A 239 15.59 -17.23 21.68
CA GLU A 239 16.74 -17.93 22.22
C GLU A 239 16.41 -18.72 23.50
N GLU A 240 15.62 -18.17 24.42
CA GLU A 240 15.17 -18.90 25.61
C GLU A 240 14.28 -20.09 25.24
N LEU A 241 13.39 -19.93 24.25
CA LEU A 241 12.53 -21.02 23.76
C LEU A 241 13.35 -22.18 23.18
N GLN A 242 14.43 -21.85 22.46
CA GLN A 242 15.29 -22.85 21.85
C GLN A 242 16.27 -23.46 22.86
N ARG A 243 16.77 -22.72 23.85
CA ARG A 243 17.78 -23.20 24.80
C ARG A 243 17.20 -23.96 25.99
N PHE A 244 16.12 -23.47 26.57
CA PHE A 244 15.69 -23.96 27.87
C PHE A 244 14.89 -25.28 27.75
N PRO A 245 15.24 -26.33 28.53
CA PRO A 245 14.62 -27.65 28.41
C PRO A 245 13.09 -27.65 28.52
N GLU A 246 12.51 -26.76 29.32
CA GLU A 246 11.06 -26.63 29.51
C GLU A 246 10.30 -26.14 28.26
N PHE A 247 11.00 -25.51 27.31
CA PHE A 247 10.43 -24.99 26.06
C PHE A 247 10.91 -25.74 24.84
N ARG A 248 12.19 -26.14 24.80
CA ARG A 248 12.90 -26.62 23.61
C ARG A 248 12.14 -27.67 22.81
N ARG A 249 11.61 -28.72 23.46
CA ARG A 249 10.85 -29.77 22.75
C ARG A 249 9.62 -29.21 22.04
N ARG A 250 8.84 -28.36 22.73
CA ARG A 250 7.63 -27.72 22.18
C ARG A 250 7.97 -26.67 21.13
N TRP A 251 9.12 -25.99 21.28
CA TRP A 251 9.62 -25.02 20.32
C TRP A 251 10.00 -25.67 18.99
N ILE A 252 10.78 -26.76 19.02
CA ILE A 252 11.12 -27.55 17.84
C ILE A 252 9.85 -28.01 17.12
N ARG A 253 8.86 -28.48 17.89
CA ARG A 253 7.56 -28.90 17.33
C ARG A 253 6.79 -27.78 16.68
N TYR A 254 6.75 -26.63 17.33
CA TYR A 254 6.11 -25.44 16.81
C TYR A 254 6.70 -25.08 15.45
N SER A 255 8.02 -24.93 15.37
CA SER A 255 8.70 -24.52 14.14
C SER A 255 8.50 -25.52 12.98
N VAL A 256 8.63 -26.83 13.22
CA VAL A 256 8.40 -27.81 12.13
C VAL A 256 6.94 -27.90 11.69
N TYR A 257 6.01 -27.59 12.60
CA TYR A 257 4.58 -27.52 12.29
C TYR A 257 4.24 -26.29 11.42
N ASP A 258 5.01 -25.20 11.50
CA ASP A 258 4.85 -24.05 10.61
C ASP A 258 5.20 -24.44 9.15
N ALA A 259 6.28 -25.20 8.97
CA ALA A 259 6.65 -25.77 7.66
C ALA A 259 5.61 -26.77 7.14
N GLU A 260 5.11 -27.69 7.98
CA GLU A 260 4.03 -28.62 7.60
C GLU A 260 2.74 -27.88 7.21
N SER A 261 2.30 -26.96 8.05
CA SER A 261 1.11 -26.14 7.81
C SER A 261 1.23 -25.37 6.49
N THR A 262 2.40 -24.80 6.22
CA THR A 262 2.72 -24.11 4.97
C THR A 262 2.62 -25.04 3.77
N TRP A 263 3.15 -26.26 3.87
CA TRP A 263 3.07 -27.25 2.78
C TRP A 263 1.62 -27.67 2.48
N PHE A 264 0.83 -27.96 3.51
CA PHE A 264 -0.58 -28.34 3.34
C PHE A 264 -1.43 -27.17 2.83
N LEU A 265 -1.19 -25.95 3.31
CA LEU A 265 -1.84 -24.75 2.79
C LEU A 265 -1.53 -24.54 1.32
N HIS A 266 -0.28 -24.70 0.90
CA HIS A 266 0.10 -24.63 -0.51
C HIS A 266 -0.74 -25.61 -1.35
N ARG A 267 -0.89 -26.87 -0.93
CA ARG A 267 -1.72 -27.85 -1.65
C ARG A 267 -3.17 -27.42 -1.77
N VAL A 268 -3.77 -26.96 -0.67
CA VAL A 268 -5.18 -26.53 -0.65
C VAL A 268 -5.38 -25.28 -1.51
N LEU A 269 -4.49 -24.30 -1.40
CA LEU A 269 -4.57 -23.05 -2.14
C LEU A 269 -4.28 -23.25 -3.62
N GLN A 270 -3.31 -24.09 -3.98
CA GLN A 270 -3.05 -24.49 -5.36
C GLN A 270 -4.31 -25.12 -5.95
N HIS A 271 -4.92 -26.08 -5.25
CA HIS A 271 -6.16 -26.71 -5.71
C HIS A 271 -7.29 -25.69 -5.93
N LYS A 272 -7.46 -24.72 -5.04
CA LYS A 272 -8.47 -23.67 -5.20
C LYS A 272 -8.14 -22.76 -6.40
N LEU A 273 -6.89 -22.37 -6.57
CA LEU A 273 -6.48 -21.52 -7.70
C LEU A 273 -6.58 -22.26 -9.04
N ASP A 274 -6.27 -23.56 -9.08
CA ASP A 274 -6.43 -24.42 -10.27
C ASP A 274 -7.90 -24.52 -10.71
N GLN A 275 -8.83 -24.52 -9.76
CA GLN A 275 -10.28 -24.51 -10.03
C GLN A 275 -10.82 -23.12 -10.38
N THR A 276 -10.03 -22.07 -10.23
CA THR A 276 -10.45 -20.70 -10.52
C THR A 276 -9.97 -20.32 -11.92
N PHE A 277 -10.90 -20.07 -12.84
CA PHE A 277 -10.54 -19.68 -14.20
C PHE A 277 -9.89 -18.30 -14.27
N TRP A 278 -8.87 -18.14 -15.11
CA TRP A 278 -8.23 -16.85 -15.37
C TRP A 278 -8.95 -16.06 -16.49
N PHE A 279 -9.13 -16.68 -17.66
CA PHE A 279 -9.96 -16.16 -18.77
C PHE A 279 -10.90 -17.25 -19.30
N GLU A 280 -12.09 -16.87 -19.75
CA GLU A 280 -13.03 -17.80 -20.40
C GLU A 280 -12.72 -17.92 -21.89
N ALA A 281 -12.57 -19.14 -22.40
CA ALA A 281 -12.72 -19.38 -23.83
C ALA A 281 -14.21 -19.25 -24.19
N PRO A 282 -14.58 -18.62 -25.32
CA PRO A 282 -15.95 -18.65 -25.81
C PRO A 282 -16.43 -20.12 -25.95
N PRO A 283 -17.66 -20.48 -25.54
CA PRO A 283 -18.17 -21.83 -25.76
C PRO A 283 -18.19 -22.16 -27.26
N GLY A 284 -17.57 -23.27 -27.67
CA GLY A 284 -17.55 -23.75 -29.07
C GLY A 284 -16.18 -23.73 -29.76
N THR A 285 -15.12 -23.21 -29.13
CA THR A 285 -13.76 -23.20 -29.72
C THR A 285 -12.94 -24.45 -29.40
N ALA A 286 -13.50 -25.44 -28.70
CA ALA A 286 -12.93 -26.79 -28.66
C ALA A 286 -13.25 -27.52 -29.99
N THR A 287 -12.64 -27.08 -31.09
CA THR A 287 -12.53 -27.90 -32.30
C THR A 287 -11.12 -28.45 -32.36
N SER A 288 -10.97 -29.71 -31.97
CA SER A 288 -9.86 -30.52 -32.47
C SER A 288 -10.04 -30.69 -33.97
N LEU A 289 -9.49 -29.79 -34.78
CA LEU A 289 -9.36 -30.03 -36.22
C LEU A 289 -8.16 -30.97 -36.45
N PRO A 290 -8.32 -32.04 -37.26
CA PRO A 290 -7.22 -32.93 -37.57
C PRO A 290 -6.20 -32.17 -38.42
N ALA A 291 -4.91 -32.34 -38.07
CA ALA A 291 -3.80 -31.67 -38.72
C ALA A 291 -3.78 -31.96 -40.25
N ALA A 292 -4.04 -30.94 -41.05
CA ALA A 292 -3.64 -30.95 -42.45
C ALA A 292 -2.13 -30.71 -42.52
N LYS A 293 -1.42 -31.62 -43.19
CA LYS A 293 0.04 -31.57 -43.35
C LYS A 293 0.45 -30.28 -44.09
N GLY A 294 1.26 -29.44 -43.45
CA GLY A 294 2.16 -28.52 -44.17
C GLY A 294 2.21 -27.05 -43.75
N GLU A 295 1.38 -26.57 -42.82
CA GLU A 295 1.39 -25.15 -42.44
C GLU A 295 1.75 -24.93 -40.96
N THR A 296 2.71 -24.05 -40.72
CA THR A 296 3.17 -23.59 -39.41
C THR A 296 2.04 -22.82 -38.70
N GLN A 297 1.43 -23.44 -37.70
CA GLN A 297 0.41 -22.83 -36.86
C GLN A 297 0.96 -21.64 -36.06
N VAL A 298 0.43 -20.45 -36.34
CA VAL A 298 0.39 -19.32 -35.39
C VAL A 298 -0.99 -19.35 -34.74
N ASN A 299 -1.10 -20.00 -33.57
CA ASN A 299 -2.34 -19.98 -32.79
C ASN A 299 -2.50 -18.60 -32.12
N THR A 300 -3.53 -17.86 -32.52
CA THR A 300 -4.03 -16.67 -31.82
C THR A 300 -5.46 -16.96 -31.34
N TYR A 301 -5.74 -16.65 -30.07
CA TYR A 301 -6.98 -16.84 -29.29
C TYR A 301 -7.27 -18.23 -28.68
N ALA A 302 -6.71 -18.45 -27.49
CA ALA A 302 -7.35 -19.03 -26.28
C ALA A 302 -6.27 -19.43 -25.27
N GLN A 303 -5.82 -18.52 -24.39
CA GLN A 303 -5.12 -18.97 -23.18
C GLN A 303 -6.17 -19.38 -22.16
N SER A 304 -6.63 -20.64 -22.24
CA SER A 304 -7.29 -21.31 -21.13
C SER A 304 -6.25 -21.53 -20.02
N GLY A 305 -6.32 -20.74 -18.94
CA GLY A 305 -5.44 -20.86 -17.79
C GLY A 305 -6.22 -20.74 -16.47
N SER A 306 -5.66 -21.27 -15.40
CA SER A 306 -6.17 -21.11 -14.04
C SER A 306 -5.55 -19.88 -13.36
N MET A 307 -6.12 -19.46 -12.23
CA MET A 307 -5.48 -18.43 -11.41
C MET A 307 -4.15 -18.92 -10.80
N TYR A 308 -3.87 -20.23 -10.81
CA TYR A 308 -2.55 -20.75 -10.46
C TYR A 308 -1.54 -20.48 -11.59
N ASP A 309 -1.96 -20.53 -12.86
CA ASP A 309 -1.10 -20.10 -13.97
C ASP A 309 -0.78 -18.60 -13.87
N PHE A 310 -1.78 -17.75 -13.56
CA PHE A 310 -1.54 -16.33 -13.26
C PHE A 310 -0.55 -16.15 -12.10
N TYR A 311 -0.72 -16.91 -11.03
CA TYR A 311 0.15 -16.87 -9.86
C TYR A 311 1.61 -17.18 -10.24
N ARG A 312 1.82 -18.24 -11.03
CA ARG A 312 3.17 -18.63 -11.47
C ARG A 312 3.77 -17.63 -12.45
N GLN A 313 2.96 -17.08 -13.35
CA GLN A 313 3.44 -16.16 -14.38
C GLN A 313 3.79 -14.78 -13.81
N TYR A 314 3.00 -14.25 -12.88
CA TYR A 314 3.18 -12.88 -12.40
C TYR A 314 3.58 -12.80 -10.94
N ILE A 315 2.91 -13.52 -10.04
CA ILE A 315 3.07 -13.29 -8.59
C ILE A 315 4.36 -13.91 -8.04
N ILE A 316 4.81 -15.07 -8.54
CA ILE A 316 6.12 -15.64 -8.18
C ILE A 316 7.27 -14.68 -8.53
N PRO A 317 7.48 -14.29 -9.79
CA PRO A 317 8.58 -13.39 -10.12
C PRO A 317 8.40 -12.01 -9.48
N PHE A 318 7.16 -11.59 -9.22
CA PHE A 318 6.92 -10.33 -8.52
C PHE A 318 7.36 -10.39 -7.06
N GLY A 319 7.17 -11.51 -6.35
CA GLY A 319 7.68 -11.70 -5.00
C GLY A 319 9.22 -11.56 -4.92
N GLU A 320 9.95 -12.10 -5.89
CA GLU A 320 11.41 -11.94 -5.99
C GLU A 320 11.78 -10.49 -6.31
N CYS A 321 11.08 -9.86 -7.27
CA CYS A 321 11.27 -8.45 -7.62
C CYS A 321 11.08 -7.52 -6.41
N LEU A 322 9.99 -7.69 -5.65
CA LEU A 322 9.71 -6.88 -4.46
C LEU A 322 10.82 -7.02 -3.42
N THR A 323 11.23 -8.27 -3.13
CA THR A 323 12.27 -8.50 -2.13
C THR A 323 13.64 -7.99 -2.57
N ASP A 324 13.97 -7.98 -3.86
CA ASP A 324 15.18 -7.33 -4.36
C ASP A 324 15.12 -5.79 -4.16
N ILE A 325 13.97 -5.17 -4.42
CA ILE A 325 13.76 -3.72 -4.20
C ILE A 325 13.86 -3.36 -2.72
N GLU A 326 13.21 -4.13 -1.84
CA GLU A 326 13.29 -3.93 -0.37
C GLU A 326 14.75 -3.99 0.12
N ARG A 327 15.51 -4.97 -0.37
CA ARG A 327 16.94 -5.14 -0.07
C ARG A 327 17.77 -3.99 -0.59
N LYS A 328 17.51 -3.54 -1.81
CA LYS A 328 18.22 -2.40 -2.38
C LYS A 328 17.94 -1.15 -1.57
N GLY A 329 16.69 -0.90 -1.19
CA GLY A 329 16.26 0.30 -0.48
C GLY A 329 16.51 1.58 -1.27
N MET A 330 16.16 2.74 -0.70
CA MET A 330 16.40 4.05 -1.30
C MET A 330 17.42 4.82 -0.45
N HIS A 331 18.39 5.46 -1.09
CA HIS A 331 19.37 6.27 -0.37
C HIS A 331 18.71 7.58 0.13
N VAL A 332 19.10 8.00 1.33
CA VAL A 332 18.58 9.16 2.05
C VAL A 332 19.75 9.95 2.64
N ASP A 333 19.86 11.23 2.32
CA ASP A 333 20.83 12.13 2.95
C ASP A 333 20.41 12.43 4.40
N VAL A 334 20.92 11.61 5.33
CA VAL A 334 20.68 11.74 6.77
C VAL A 334 21.24 13.07 7.31
N LYS A 335 22.30 13.63 6.72
CA LYS A 335 22.87 14.92 7.16
C LYS A 335 21.97 16.08 6.79
N TYR A 336 21.41 16.05 5.57
CA TYR A 336 20.38 16.99 5.16
C TYR A 336 19.16 16.91 6.09
N LEU A 337 18.69 15.68 6.39
CA LEU A 337 17.56 15.48 7.31
C LEU A 337 17.83 15.99 8.73
N ALA A 338 19.05 15.86 9.25
CA ALA A 338 19.40 16.42 10.56
C ALA A 338 19.32 17.97 10.56
N GLY A 339 19.68 18.61 9.44
CA GLY A 339 19.48 20.04 9.24
C GLY A 339 18.00 20.43 9.20
N VAL A 340 17.20 19.65 8.46
CA VAL A 340 15.74 19.82 8.37
C VAL A 340 15.07 19.61 9.73
N GLU A 341 15.49 18.61 10.51
CA GLU A 341 15.01 18.37 11.87
C GLU A 341 15.25 19.58 12.76
N LYS A 342 16.48 20.10 12.77
CA LYS A 342 16.84 21.28 13.55
C LYS A 342 15.95 22.47 13.19
N GLN A 343 15.78 22.76 11.91
CA GLN A 343 14.90 23.83 11.43
C GLN A 343 13.46 23.61 11.91
N ALA A 344 12.94 22.38 11.76
CA ALA A 344 11.56 22.06 12.15
C ALA A 344 11.33 22.21 13.65
N LEU A 345 12.31 21.85 14.49
CA LEU A 345 12.26 22.05 15.94
C LEU A 345 12.30 23.53 16.33
N GLU A 346 13.13 24.33 15.66
CA GLU A 346 13.22 25.79 15.87
C GLU A 346 11.92 26.49 15.48
N ASP A 347 11.35 26.15 14.33
CA ASP A 347 10.06 26.67 13.87
C ASP A 347 8.93 26.30 14.82
N ARG A 348 8.89 25.04 15.27
CA ARG A 348 7.91 24.59 16.26
C ARG A 348 8.02 25.40 17.55
N ALA A 349 9.22 25.53 18.11
CA ALA A 349 9.46 26.27 19.34
C ALA A 349 9.07 27.76 19.21
N ARG A 350 9.31 28.38 18.04
CA ARG A 350 8.88 29.75 17.75
C ARG A 350 7.35 29.88 17.77
N LEU A 351 6.65 28.96 17.10
CA LEU A 351 5.18 28.97 17.06
C LEU A 351 4.57 28.66 18.43
N GLU A 352 5.18 27.76 19.22
CA GLU A 352 4.75 27.48 20.59
C GLU A 352 4.82 28.74 21.45
N ARG A 353 5.95 29.46 21.42
CA ARG A 353 6.09 30.73 22.15
C ARG A 353 5.02 31.74 21.76
N LEU A 354 4.68 31.82 20.46
CA LEU A 354 3.63 32.70 19.97
C LEU A 354 2.27 32.33 20.57
N VAL A 355 1.91 31.04 20.56
CA VAL A 355 0.62 30.56 21.09
C VAL A 355 0.55 30.75 22.61
N LEU A 356 1.61 30.40 23.34
CA LEU A 356 1.65 30.54 24.80
C LEU A 356 1.59 32.02 25.21
N LYS A 357 2.28 32.91 24.50
CA LYS A 357 2.19 34.36 24.70
C LYS A 357 0.78 34.92 24.43
N TRP A 358 0.06 34.36 23.47
CA TRP A 358 -1.35 34.71 23.26
C TRP A 358 -2.23 34.17 24.39
N ALA A 359 -2.02 32.91 24.79
CA ALA A 359 -2.78 32.26 25.86
C ALA A 359 -2.57 32.95 27.24
N SER A 360 -1.42 33.58 27.47
CA SER A 360 -1.13 34.33 28.71
C SER A 360 -2.08 35.51 28.95
N ARG A 361 -2.81 35.97 27.93
CA ARG A 361 -3.87 36.99 28.06
C ARG A 361 -5.08 36.48 28.85
N TYR A 362 -5.24 35.15 28.96
CA TYR A 362 -6.42 34.51 29.51
C TYR A 362 -6.13 33.50 30.63
N CYS A 363 -4.90 32.97 30.68
CA CYS A 363 -4.45 31.99 31.63
C CYS A 363 -3.11 32.42 32.23
N GLU A 364 -3.03 32.59 33.55
CA GLU A 364 -1.83 33.08 34.24
C GLU A 364 -0.62 32.15 34.06
N GLU A 365 -0.82 30.83 34.15
CA GLU A 365 0.24 29.81 34.00
C GLU A 365 0.32 29.27 32.56
N SER A 366 0.07 30.11 31.57
CA SER A 366 -0.05 29.70 30.15
C SER A 366 1.17 28.94 29.62
N GLU A 367 2.38 29.26 30.07
CA GLU A 367 3.64 28.63 29.67
C GLU A 367 3.72 27.13 30.03
N ARG A 368 2.84 26.66 30.91
CA ARG A 368 2.74 25.24 31.30
C ARG A 368 1.65 24.48 30.53
N ILE A 369 0.92 25.15 29.64
CA ILE A 369 -0.09 24.49 28.80
C ILE A 369 0.61 23.58 27.79
N ASN A 370 0.23 22.30 27.80
CA ASN A 370 0.64 21.33 26.81
C ASN A 370 -0.21 21.48 25.54
N LEU A 371 0.32 22.20 24.54
CA LEU A 371 -0.32 22.44 23.24
C LEU A 371 -0.56 21.17 22.41
N TYR A 372 0.06 20.05 22.78
CA TYR A 372 -0.13 18.74 22.15
C TYR A 372 -1.33 18.00 22.73
N SER A 373 -1.78 18.35 23.94
CA SER A 373 -2.92 17.74 24.58
C SER A 373 -4.23 18.18 23.93
N ALA A 374 -4.95 17.23 23.34
CA ALA A 374 -6.29 17.48 22.79
C ALA A 374 -7.24 18.02 23.88
N ALA A 375 -7.16 17.50 25.11
CA ALA A 375 -8.01 17.92 26.21
C ALA A 375 -7.72 19.36 26.68
N GLN A 376 -6.44 19.75 26.75
CA GLN A 376 -6.10 21.12 27.13
C GLN A 376 -6.46 22.12 26.03
N LYS A 377 -6.26 21.78 24.75
CA LYS A 377 -6.74 22.59 23.62
C LYS A 377 -8.27 22.75 23.63
N GLN A 378 -9.00 21.66 23.89
CA GLN A 378 -10.46 21.71 24.02
C GLN A 378 -10.90 22.63 25.15
N GLN A 379 -10.23 22.53 26.30
CA GLN A 379 -10.51 23.39 27.45
C GLN A 379 -10.27 24.86 27.10
N LEU A 380 -9.08 25.20 26.59
CA LEU A 380 -8.70 26.57 26.28
C LEU A 380 -9.64 27.19 25.24
N LEU A 381 -9.93 26.49 24.15
CA LEU A 381 -10.66 27.07 23.03
C LEU A 381 -12.18 27.12 23.24
N PHE A 382 -12.78 26.02 23.69
CA PHE A 382 -14.23 25.83 23.59
C PHE A 382 -14.96 25.87 24.93
N ALA A 383 -14.26 25.81 26.06
CA ALA A 383 -14.94 25.82 27.36
C ALA A 383 -15.38 27.24 27.76
N PRO A 384 -16.51 27.43 28.46
CA PRO A 384 -17.46 26.41 28.83
C PRO A 384 -18.25 25.89 27.63
N TYR A 385 -18.51 24.58 27.60
CA TYR A 385 -19.32 23.95 26.55
C TYR A 385 -20.43 23.10 27.16
N PHE A 386 -21.66 23.41 26.77
CA PHE A 386 -22.88 22.71 27.18
C PHE A 386 -23.44 21.89 26.01
N ASP A 387 -23.55 20.57 26.19
CA ASP A 387 -24.18 19.71 25.18
C ASP A 387 -25.69 19.86 25.29
N GLN A 388 -26.27 20.60 24.35
CA GLN A 388 -27.71 20.86 24.31
C GLN A 388 -28.55 19.58 24.14
N LYS A 389 -28.04 18.55 23.47
CA LYS A 389 -28.77 17.29 23.27
C LYS A 389 -28.80 16.46 24.54
N LYS A 390 -27.68 16.42 25.26
CA LYS A 390 -27.56 15.69 26.54
C LYS A 390 -28.00 16.51 27.75
N LYS A 391 -28.21 17.81 27.57
CA LYS A 391 -28.51 18.80 28.63
C LYS A 391 -27.48 18.77 29.77
N THR A 392 -26.21 18.60 29.44
CA THR A 392 -25.13 18.50 30.42
C THR A 392 -24.00 19.48 30.11
N LEU A 393 -23.41 20.04 31.17
CA LEU A 393 -22.15 20.76 31.06
C LEU A 393 -21.03 19.74 30.84
N VAL A 394 -20.40 19.81 29.67
CA VAL A 394 -19.40 18.83 29.23
C VAL A 394 -17.98 19.36 29.44
N LEU A 395 -17.76 20.64 29.15
CA LEU A 395 -16.52 21.34 29.50
C LEU A 395 -16.86 22.47 30.47
N PRO A 396 -16.39 22.43 31.74
CA PRO A 396 -16.58 23.53 32.68
C PRO A 396 -15.74 24.75 32.26
N ALA A 397 -16.11 25.95 32.70
CA ALA A 397 -15.39 27.18 32.32
C ALA A 397 -13.90 27.14 32.72
N GLU A 398 -13.59 26.48 33.83
CA GLU A 398 -12.24 26.24 34.33
C GLU A 398 -12.07 24.77 34.69
N ARG A 399 -10.86 24.25 34.44
CA ARG A 399 -10.52 22.86 34.76
C ARG A 399 -9.06 22.74 35.17
N LEU A 400 -8.81 21.94 36.20
CA LEU A 400 -7.47 21.56 36.65
C LEU A 400 -6.87 20.49 35.73
N PHE A 401 -5.60 20.67 35.37
CA PHE A 401 -4.78 19.69 34.68
C PHE A 401 -3.50 19.44 35.45
N GLU A 402 -3.15 18.16 35.60
CA GLU A 402 -1.86 17.75 36.14
C GLU A 402 -0.78 17.87 35.04
N VAL A 403 0.29 18.61 35.32
CA VAL A 403 1.42 18.85 34.41
C VAL A 403 2.75 18.57 35.12
N GLU A 404 3.80 18.31 34.35
CA GLU A 404 5.15 18.08 34.90
C GLU A 404 5.67 19.34 35.59
N ASN A 405 6.31 19.15 36.75
CA ASN A 405 6.88 20.23 37.56
C ASN A 405 8.38 20.36 37.31
N THR A 406 8.73 20.87 36.14
CA THR A 406 10.13 20.98 35.67
C THR A 406 10.95 22.05 36.41
N GLU A 407 10.28 22.98 37.07
CA GLU A 407 10.88 24.12 37.79
C GLU A 407 11.05 23.88 39.29
N GLY A 408 10.61 22.73 39.81
CA GLY A 408 10.72 22.40 41.23
C GLY A 408 9.81 23.25 42.13
N PHE A 409 8.63 23.68 41.63
CA PHE A 409 7.65 24.42 42.42
C PHE A 409 7.19 23.61 43.65
N ILE A 410 7.15 24.26 44.80
CA ILE A 410 6.71 23.66 46.06
C ILE A 410 5.35 24.25 46.41
N GLU A 411 4.32 23.40 46.46
CA GLU A 411 2.98 23.79 46.91
C GLU A 411 3.05 24.37 48.33
N GLU A 412 2.26 25.42 48.58
CA GLU A 412 2.20 26.09 49.87
C GLU A 412 1.90 25.09 51.00
N GLY A 413 2.75 25.08 52.04
CA GLY A 413 2.68 24.10 53.14
C GLY A 413 3.32 22.73 52.87
N LYS A 414 4.01 22.52 51.74
CA LYS A 414 4.83 21.33 51.46
C LYS A 414 6.32 21.63 51.58
N GLN A 415 7.11 20.61 51.93
CA GLN A 415 8.56 20.74 52.12
C GLN A 415 9.39 20.36 50.87
N LYS A 416 8.78 19.67 49.89
CA LYS A 416 9.45 19.19 48.68
C LYS A 416 8.53 19.34 47.47
N ALA A 417 9.13 19.68 46.33
CA ALA A 417 8.46 19.72 45.05
C ALA A 417 7.99 18.32 44.65
N LYS A 418 6.72 18.19 44.28
CA LYS A 418 6.22 16.97 43.61
C LYS A 418 6.73 16.95 42.17
N LYS A 419 6.83 15.76 41.57
CA LYS A 419 7.16 15.62 40.14
C LYS A 419 6.12 16.28 39.22
N LYS A 420 4.90 16.46 39.72
CA LYS A 420 3.80 17.06 38.98
C LYS A 420 3.08 18.10 39.82
N ARG A 421 2.51 19.10 39.17
CA ARG A 421 1.69 20.16 39.77
C ARG A 421 0.39 20.31 38.99
N ASN A 422 -0.60 20.97 39.60
CA ASN A 422 -1.82 21.33 38.90
C ASN A 422 -1.70 22.74 38.31
N ILE A 423 -2.28 22.93 37.14
CA ILE A 423 -2.56 24.25 36.55
C ILE A 423 -4.05 24.35 36.24
N THR A 424 -4.60 25.56 36.32
CA THR A 424 -5.99 25.83 35.93
C THR A 424 -6.02 26.43 34.53
N ILE A 425 -6.76 25.82 33.62
CA ILE A 425 -6.99 26.37 32.28
C ILE A 425 -8.43 26.91 32.21
N ARG A 426 -8.54 28.21 31.96
CA ARG A 426 -9.81 28.91 31.70
C ARG A 426 -10.11 28.91 30.21
N GLY A 427 -11.32 28.54 29.84
CA GLY A 427 -11.73 28.49 28.44
C GLY A 427 -12.25 29.82 27.91
N LEU A 428 -12.13 29.98 26.58
CA LEU A 428 -12.53 31.17 25.83
C LEU A 428 -13.98 31.15 25.34
N GLY A 429 -14.62 29.98 25.34
CA GLY A 429 -16.01 29.79 24.94
C GLY A 429 -16.26 29.91 23.44
N MET A 430 -15.26 29.66 22.59
CA MET A 430 -15.45 29.70 21.13
C MET A 430 -16.48 28.67 20.69
N THR A 431 -17.23 28.97 19.63
CA THR A 431 -18.24 28.04 19.11
C THR A 431 -17.56 26.91 18.33
N PRO A 432 -17.72 25.64 18.74
CA PRO A 432 -17.12 24.51 18.03
C PRO A 432 -17.82 24.25 16.70
N THR A 433 -17.03 23.81 15.73
CA THR A 433 -17.48 23.65 14.34
C THR A 433 -17.65 22.18 13.98
N HIS A 434 -16.87 21.32 14.64
CA HIS A 434 -16.90 19.88 14.51
C HIS A 434 -16.79 19.22 15.89
N PHE A 435 -17.19 17.96 15.96
CA PHE A 435 -17.17 17.17 17.18
C PHE A 435 -16.42 15.86 16.95
N THR A 436 -15.73 15.39 17.99
CA THR A 436 -15.11 14.07 18.04
C THR A 436 -16.19 12.97 18.05
N ALA A 437 -15.79 11.73 17.78
CA ALA A 437 -16.72 10.58 17.82
C ALA A 437 -17.40 10.39 19.19
N SER A 438 -16.75 10.82 20.29
CA SER A 438 -17.31 10.81 21.65
C SER A 438 -18.24 12.00 21.94
N GLY A 439 -18.38 12.94 20.99
CA GLY A 439 -19.26 14.11 21.09
C GLY A 439 -18.62 15.35 21.72
N LEU A 440 -17.32 15.34 22.05
CA LEU A 440 -16.60 16.52 22.53
C LEU A 440 -16.26 17.48 21.39
N PRO A 441 -16.21 18.81 21.62
CA PRO A 441 -15.65 19.77 20.66
C PRO A 441 -14.33 19.29 20.07
N ALA A 442 -14.17 19.30 18.75
CA ALA A 442 -12.93 18.87 18.12
C ALA A 442 -11.94 20.03 17.99
N ALA A 443 -10.70 19.86 18.46
CA ALA A 443 -9.58 20.76 18.19
C ALA A 443 -8.66 20.16 17.11
N SER A 444 -9.25 19.68 16.01
CA SER A 444 -8.53 19.06 14.90
C SER A 444 -7.90 20.10 13.97
N ALA A 445 -7.00 19.66 13.08
CA ALA A 445 -6.36 20.53 12.10
C ALA A 445 -7.38 21.31 11.23
N ASP A 446 -8.45 20.66 10.75
CA ASP A 446 -9.49 21.33 9.95
C ASP A 446 -10.25 22.40 10.75
N VAL A 447 -10.51 22.15 12.04
CA VAL A 447 -11.17 23.13 12.91
C VAL A 447 -10.25 24.32 13.17
N LEU A 448 -8.97 24.08 13.47
CA LEU A 448 -8.01 25.15 13.69
C LEU A 448 -7.83 26.00 12.42
N LYS A 449 -7.76 25.36 11.25
CA LYS A 449 -7.66 26.05 9.96
C LYS A 449 -8.88 26.92 9.68
N ASP A 450 -10.08 26.42 9.93
CA ASP A 450 -11.34 27.17 9.73
C ASP A 450 -11.49 28.35 10.71
N LEU A 451 -11.10 28.16 11.98
CA LEU A 451 -11.12 29.23 12.97
C LEU A 451 -10.06 30.30 12.69
N ALA A 452 -8.87 29.89 12.26
CA ALA A 452 -7.75 30.79 11.97
C ALA A 452 -7.93 31.56 10.65
N GLY A 453 -8.41 30.88 9.61
CA GLY A 453 -8.33 31.37 8.24
C GLY A 453 -6.88 31.37 7.74
N ASP A 454 -6.53 32.41 6.99
CA ASP A 454 -5.21 32.67 6.42
C ASP A 454 -4.75 34.09 6.80
N PRO A 455 -4.33 34.29 8.06
CA PRO A 455 -3.96 35.61 8.58
C PRO A 455 -2.65 36.16 7.97
N GLU A 456 -1.89 35.32 7.26
CA GLU A 456 -0.62 35.67 6.60
C GLU A 456 -0.83 36.11 5.14
N ALA A 457 -2.04 36.01 4.60
CA ALA A 457 -2.38 36.48 3.26
C ALA A 457 -2.22 38.00 3.13
N ASP A 458 -2.06 38.48 1.89
CA ASP A 458 -2.08 39.92 1.57
C ASP A 458 -3.27 40.24 0.64
N PRO A 459 -4.34 40.91 1.14
CA PRO A 459 -4.56 41.31 2.53
C PRO A 459 -4.93 40.12 3.44
N PRO A 460 -4.79 40.24 4.79
CA PRO A 460 -5.07 39.15 5.73
C PRO A 460 -6.51 38.63 5.65
N ARG A 461 -6.68 37.30 5.63
CA ARG A 461 -7.99 36.65 5.56
C ARG A 461 -8.29 35.88 6.85
N TYR A 462 -8.84 36.56 7.84
CA TYR A 462 -9.15 35.95 9.13
C TYR A 462 -10.33 34.97 9.06
N GLY A 463 -10.21 33.87 9.82
CA GLY A 463 -11.26 32.86 9.96
C GLY A 463 -12.32 33.24 10.99
N ARG A 464 -13.11 32.25 11.43
CA ARG A 464 -14.25 32.49 12.31
C ARG A 464 -13.90 33.05 13.69
N ALA A 465 -12.68 32.83 14.18
CA ALA A 465 -12.29 33.26 15.52
C ALA A 465 -12.33 34.80 15.68
N ILE A 466 -12.13 35.58 14.61
CA ILE A 466 -12.17 37.05 14.69
C ILE A 466 -13.55 37.59 15.11
N ASN A 467 -14.62 36.83 14.87
CA ASN A 467 -15.99 37.23 15.21
C ASN A 467 -16.37 36.86 16.64
N HIS A 468 -15.57 36.03 17.31
CA HIS A 468 -15.76 35.68 18.72
C HIS A 468 -15.41 36.84 19.64
N PHE A 469 -14.39 37.62 19.29
CA PHE A 469 -13.90 38.73 20.09
C PHE A 469 -14.57 40.04 19.68
N LYS A 470 -14.93 40.85 20.68
CA LYS A 470 -15.49 42.20 20.45
C LYS A 470 -14.43 43.14 19.86
N ASP A 471 -13.21 43.05 20.39
CA ASP A 471 -12.05 43.73 19.85
C ASP A 471 -11.50 42.96 18.64
N LYS A 472 -11.32 43.69 17.53
CA LYS A 472 -10.84 43.12 16.26
C LYS A 472 -9.34 42.85 16.31
N GLU A 473 -8.56 43.60 17.09
CA GLU A 473 -7.14 43.31 17.28
C GLU A 473 -6.94 42.02 18.06
N GLU A 474 -7.69 41.81 19.14
CA GLU A 474 -7.71 40.53 19.85
C GLU A 474 -8.19 39.38 18.95
N GLY A 475 -9.24 39.62 18.15
CA GLY A 475 -9.73 38.63 17.20
C GLY A 475 -8.68 38.23 16.14
N ALA A 476 -7.93 39.21 15.62
CA ALA A 476 -6.82 38.96 14.71
C ALA A 476 -5.68 38.19 15.39
N ALA A 477 -5.30 38.57 16.62
CA ALA A 477 -4.30 37.87 17.41
C ALA A 477 -4.68 36.40 17.68
N ALA A 478 -5.96 36.15 17.98
CA ALA A 478 -6.48 34.79 18.12
C ALA A 478 -6.39 33.99 16.82
N CYS A 479 -6.78 34.57 15.68
CA CYS A 479 -6.61 33.91 14.38
C CYS A 479 -5.15 33.55 14.08
N ILE A 480 -4.20 34.45 14.40
CA ILE A 480 -2.75 34.20 14.25
C ILE A 480 -2.29 33.07 15.17
N ALA A 481 -2.70 33.06 16.44
CA ALA A 481 -2.36 31.98 17.37
C ALA A 481 -2.96 30.62 16.96
N LEU A 482 -4.19 30.61 16.44
CA LEU A 482 -4.84 29.39 15.95
C LEU A 482 -4.16 28.86 14.68
N LYS A 483 -3.69 29.75 13.79
CA LYS A 483 -2.85 29.39 12.64
C LYS A 483 -1.54 28.76 13.10
N ALA A 484 -0.89 29.33 14.12
CA ALA A 484 0.32 28.76 14.71
C ALA A 484 0.05 27.37 15.33
N LEU A 485 -1.07 27.14 16.03
CA LEU A 485 -1.47 25.82 16.53
C LEU A 485 -1.71 24.79 15.42
N PHE A 486 -2.34 25.21 14.32
CA PHE A 486 -2.50 24.38 13.13
C PHE A 486 -1.13 23.99 12.55
N ASP A 487 -0.25 24.97 12.39
CA ASP A 487 1.09 24.77 11.85
C ASP A 487 1.96 23.88 12.73
N ILE A 488 1.91 24.01 14.06
CA ILE A 488 2.59 23.10 15.01
C ILE A 488 2.15 21.65 14.76
N SER A 489 0.85 21.42 14.55
CA SER A 489 0.31 20.09 14.27
C SER A 489 0.86 19.53 12.94
N SER A 490 1.00 20.39 11.92
CA SER A 490 1.63 20.05 10.65
C SER A 490 3.12 19.70 10.81
N ILE A 491 3.88 20.51 11.55
CA ILE A 491 5.31 20.28 11.82
C ILE A 491 5.53 18.96 12.56
N ASN A 492 4.72 18.66 13.58
CA ASN A 492 4.83 17.38 14.29
C ASN A 492 4.53 16.19 13.39
N THR A 493 3.63 16.35 12.43
CA THR A 493 3.37 15.33 11.40
C THR A 493 4.61 15.14 10.52
N MET A 494 5.29 16.23 10.12
CA MET A 494 6.54 16.17 9.35
C MET A 494 7.66 15.46 10.14
N LEU A 495 7.86 15.85 11.41
CA LEU A 495 8.87 15.26 12.29
C LEU A 495 8.63 13.76 12.54
N ASN A 496 7.47 13.42 13.07
CA ASN A 496 7.24 12.07 13.62
C ASN A 496 6.94 11.02 12.55
N ASN A 497 6.41 11.41 11.39
CA ASN A 497 6.03 10.45 10.35
C ASN A 497 7.06 10.35 9.22
N PHE A 498 7.96 11.31 9.08
CA PHE A 498 8.87 11.40 7.95
C PHE A 498 10.31 11.67 8.36
N ILE A 499 10.62 12.83 8.97
CA ILE A 499 12.00 13.25 9.24
C ILE A 499 12.71 12.29 10.21
N LEU A 500 12.12 12.02 11.38
CA LEU A 500 12.74 11.14 12.38
C LEU A 500 12.80 9.68 11.90
N PRO A 501 11.70 9.07 11.38
CA PRO A 501 11.77 7.68 10.91
C PRO A 501 12.76 7.43 9.78
N LEU A 502 12.96 8.40 8.87
CA LEU A 502 13.93 8.25 7.78
C LEU A 502 15.37 8.26 8.29
N GLN A 503 15.67 9.00 9.36
CA GLN A 503 16.98 8.98 10.00
C GLN A 503 17.19 7.73 10.84
N GLU A 504 16.19 7.34 11.64
CA GLU A 504 16.26 6.19 12.55
C GLU A 504 16.33 4.84 11.82
N LEU A 505 15.70 4.72 10.66
CA LEU A 505 15.62 3.48 9.87
C LEU A 505 16.66 3.40 8.74
N ALA A 506 17.50 4.41 8.57
CA ALA A 506 18.59 4.37 7.61
C ALA A 506 19.69 3.40 8.09
N ASP A 507 20.19 2.57 7.18
CA ASP A 507 21.32 1.69 7.44
C ASP A 507 22.66 2.45 7.47
N SER A 508 23.76 1.73 7.66
CA SER A 508 25.11 2.31 7.66
C SER A 508 25.53 2.93 6.32
N ASN A 509 24.85 2.59 5.22
CA ASN A 509 25.05 3.16 3.89
C ASN A 509 24.04 4.27 3.57
N SER A 510 23.33 4.78 4.59
CA SER A 510 22.29 5.79 4.45
C SER A 510 21.15 5.35 3.52
N ARG A 511 20.77 4.07 3.57
CA ARG A 511 19.65 3.51 2.79
C ARG A 511 18.51 3.11 3.69
N VAL A 512 17.29 3.40 3.23
CA VAL A 512 16.05 3.05 3.91
C VAL A 512 15.38 1.88 3.20
N HIS A 513 15.08 0.83 3.96
CA HIS A 513 14.57 -0.45 3.46
C HIS A 513 13.10 -0.65 3.85
N CYS A 514 12.17 -0.02 3.14
CA CYS A 514 10.75 -0.19 3.42
C CYS A 514 10.27 -1.60 3.05
N SER A 515 9.34 -2.16 3.82
CA SER A 515 8.66 -3.41 3.47
C SER A 515 7.49 -3.14 2.53
N LEU A 516 7.49 -3.75 1.35
CA LEU A 516 6.48 -3.70 0.31
C LEU A 516 5.50 -4.87 0.46
N ASN A 517 4.21 -4.57 0.51
CA ASN A 517 3.17 -5.54 0.84
C ASN A 517 2.08 -5.60 -0.23
N LEU A 518 1.76 -6.81 -0.67
CA LEU A 518 0.63 -7.11 -1.56
C LEU A 518 -0.70 -7.18 -0.80
N ASN A 519 -1.00 -6.22 0.08
CA ASN A 519 -2.07 -6.37 1.07
C ASN A 519 -3.38 -5.63 0.78
N THR A 520 -3.45 -4.85 -0.30
CA THR A 520 -4.63 -4.08 -0.66
C THR A 520 -5.60 -4.90 -1.51
N ASP A 521 -6.90 -4.65 -1.37
CA ASP A 521 -7.93 -5.35 -2.16
C ASP A 521 -7.81 -5.12 -3.67
N THR A 522 -7.28 -3.96 -4.06
CA THR A 522 -7.09 -3.58 -5.47
C THR A 522 -5.79 -4.13 -6.04
N GLY A 523 -4.87 -4.64 -5.21
CA GLY A 523 -3.58 -5.17 -5.62
C GLY A 523 -2.45 -4.13 -5.70
N ARG A 524 -2.73 -2.85 -5.40
CA ARG A 524 -1.68 -1.84 -5.21
C ARG A 524 -0.76 -2.23 -4.06
N LEU A 525 0.52 -1.91 -4.18
CA LEU A 525 1.49 -2.09 -3.09
C LEU A 525 1.18 -1.13 -1.95
N SER A 526 1.46 -1.57 -0.72
CA SER A 526 1.62 -0.67 0.42
C SER A 526 2.99 -0.83 1.05
N SER A 527 3.55 0.26 1.57
CA SER A 527 4.85 0.25 2.22
C SER A 527 4.75 0.52 3.71
N ARG A 528 5.65 -0.06 4.49
CA ARG A 528 5.80 0.21 5.94
C ARG A 528 7.28 0.22 6.32
N LYS A 529 7.57 0.87 7.45
CA LYS A 529 8.91 0.94 8.07
C LYS A 529 10.01 1.46 7.13
N PRO A 530 9.92 2.71 6.63
CA PRO A 530 8.82 3.67 6.77
C PRO A 530 7.82 3.55 5.60
N ASN A 531 6.72 4.32 5.65
CA ASN A 531 5.72 4.30 4.60
C ASN A 531 6.09 5.27 3.46
N LEU A 532 6.87 4.79 2.48
CA LEU A 532 7.27 5.56 1.30
C LEU A 532 6.13 5.85 0.31
N GLN A 533 5.04 5.09 0.34
CA GLN A 533 3.84 5.33 -0.46
C GLN A 533 3.07 6.59 -0.04
N ASN A 534 3.29 7.11 1.18
CA ASN A 534 2.51 8.22 1.74
C ASN A 534 3.36 9.44 2.12
N GLN A 535 4.41 9.73 1.34
CA GLN A 535 5.23 10.93 1.52
C GLN A 535 4.41 12.21 1.31
N PRO A 536 4.68 13.30 2.04
CA PRO A 536 3.87 14.52 1.99
C PRO A 536 3.83 15.06 0.56
N ALA A 537 2.65 15.34 0.00
CA ALA A 537 2.56 15.95 -1.35
C ALA A 537 3.42 17.23 -1.45
N MET A 538 3.99 17.53 -2.62
CA MET A 538 4.91 18.69 -2.81
C MET A 538 4.34 19.99 -2.22
N SER A 539 3.06 20.27 -2.45
CA SER A 539 2.38 21.47 -1.93
C SER A 539 2.19 21.48 -0.40
N LYS A 540 2.49 20.39 0.29
CA LYS A 540 2.37 20.21 1.74
C LYS A 540 3.71 19.87 2.39
N ASP A 541 4.75 19.66 1.59
CA ASP A 541 6.08 19.31 2.06
C ASP A 541 6.82 20.57 2.50
N ARG A 542 6.54 21.02 3.74
CA ARG A 542 7.07 22.27 4.30
C ARG A 542 8.59 22.33 4.31
N TYR A 543 9.25 21.18 4.41
CA TYR A 543 10.69 21.08 4.60
C TYR A 543 11.41 20.35 3.46
N MET A 544 10.74 20.18 2.30
CA MET A 544 11.31 19.52 1.13
C MET A 544 11.93 18.17 1.48
N ILE A 545 11.22 17.35 2.26
CA ILE A 545 11.69 16.05 2.75
C ILE A 545 12.03 15.13 1.58
N ARG A 546 11.31 15.24 0.46
CA ARG A 546 11.64 14.46 -0.76
C ARG A 546 13.05 14.70 -1.27
N ASP A 547 13.65 15.87 -1.03
CA ASP A 547 14.98 16.21 -1.52
C ASP A 547 16.08 15.45 -0.77
N ALA A 548 15.74 14.88 0.40
CA ALA A 548 16.61 13.97 1.12
C ALA A 548 16.84 12.66 0.38
N PHE A 549 15.93 12.23 -0.50
CA PHE A 549 16.09 10.97 -1.23
C PHE A 549 16.97 11.22 -2.46
N THR A 550 18.24 10.87 -2.35
CA THR A 550 19.27 11.21 -3.33
C THR A 550 19.92 9.98 -3.96
N ALA A 551 20.46 10.12 -5.16
CA ALA A 551 21.41 9.16 -5.71
C ALA A 551 22.78 9.29 -5.00
N PRO A 552 23.47 8.18 -4.72
CA PRO A 552 24.87 8.23 -4.29
C PRO A 552 25.78 8.87 -5.35
N SER A 553 26.97 9.30 -4.95
CA SER A 553 27.97 9.88 -5.86
C SER A 553 28.29 8.97 -7.05
N GLY A 554 28.35 9.56 -8.25
CA GLY A 554 28.57 8.84 -9.52
C GLY A 554 27.31 8.16 -10.10
N LYS A 555 26.15 8.35 -9.47
CA LYS A 555 24.87 7.80 -9.92
C LYS A 555 23.80 8.88 -10.07
N LYS A 556 22.74 8.54 -10.79
CA LYS A 556 21.52 9.35 -10.93
C LYS A 556 20.28 8.52 -10.63
N LEU A 557 19.19 9.20 -10.33
CA LEU A 557 17.85 8.62 -10.29
C LEU A 557 17.17 8.84 -11.64
N ILE A 558 16.54 7.81 -12.19
CA ILE A 558 15.48 7.98 -13.20
C ILE A 558 14.16 7.77 -12.47
N VAL A 559 13.30 8.78 -12.52
CA VAL A 559 11.96 8.78 -11.94
C VAL A 559 10.98 8.78 -13.08
N ALA A 560 10.27 7.66 -13.27
CA ALA A 560 9.34 7.47 -14.38
C ALA A 560 7.93 7.20 -13.85
N ASP A 561 6.95 8.00 -14.25
CA ASP A 561 5.58 8.01 -13.73
C ASP A 561 4.56 7.93 -14.88
N TYR A 562 3.53 7.11 -14.72
CA TYR A 562 2.47 7.03 -15.73
C TYR A 562 1.56 8.26 -15.69
N SER A 563 1.44 8.95 -16.82
CA SER A 563 0.61 10.15 -16.93
C SER A 563 -0.88 9.77 -16.97
N GLN A 564 -1.59 9.98 -15.85
CA GLN A 564 -3.04 9.77 -15.74
C GLN A 564 -3.49 8.32 -16.00
N LEU A 565 -2.72 7.33 -15.50
CA LEU A 565 -2.91 5.90 -15.75
C LEU A 565 -4.35 5.42 -15.58
N GLU A 566 -4.98 5.73 -14.45
CA GLU A 566 -6.35 5.27 -14.16
C GLU A 566 -7.39 5.76 -15.18
N LEU A 567 -7.23 6.97 -15.73
CA LEU A 567 -8.16 7.49 -16.73
C LEU A 567 -7.94 6.88 -18.11
N ARG A 568 -6.68 6.60 -18.48
CA ARG A 568 -6.34 5.85 -19.69
C ARG A 568 -6.92 4.43 -19.63
N LEU A 569 -6.80 3.79 -18.47
CA LEU A 569 -7.40 2.48 -18.23
C LEU A 569 -8.92 2.52 -18.24
N MET A 570 -9.53 3.55 -17.68
CA MET A 570 -10.99 3.74 -17.80
C MET A 570 -11.41 3.89 -19.26
N ALA A 571 -10.69 4.67 -20.08
CA ALA A 571 -10.96 4.80 -21.51
C ALA A 571 -10.86 3.46 -22.26
N HIS A 572 -9.83 2.67 -21.96
CA HIS A 572 -9.64 1.34 -22.53
C HIS A 572 -10.71 0.34 -22.07
N ILE A 573 -10.98 0.22 -20.77
CA ILE A 573 -11.93 -0.75 -20.22
C ILE A 573 -13.36 -0.47 -20.71
N THR A 574 -13.74 0.81 -20.77
CA THR A 574 -15.09 1.23 -21.19
C THR A 574 -15.23 1.37 -22.70
N GLN A 575 -14.12 1.34 -23.45
CA GLN A 575 -14.07 1.66 -24.88
C GLN A 575 -14.75 3.01 -25.22
N CYS A 576 -14.69 3.97 -24.28
CA CYS A 576 -15.34 5.26 -24.46
C CYS A 576 -14.66 6.08 -25.56
N LYS A 577 -15.38 6.30 -26.66
CA LYS A 577 -14.84 6.92 -27.87
C LYS A 577 -14.32 8.34 -27.62
N ALA A 578 -15.08 9.15 -26.88
CA ALA A 578 -14.69 10.52 -26.55
C ALA A 578 -13.39 10.57 -25.73
N MET A 579 -13.24 9.67 -24.75
CA MET A 579 -12.01 9.58 -23.96
C MET A 579 -10.82 9.09 -24.78
N ILE A 580 -11.00 8.04 -25.58
CA ILE A 580 -9.95 7.51 -26.46
C ILE A 580 -9.48 8.58 -27.45
N HIS A 581 -10.42 9.33 -28.05
CA HIS A 581 -10.10 10.43 -28.94
C HIS A 581 -9.36 11.56 -28.20
N ALA A 582 -9.80 11.93 -26.99
CA ALA A 582 -9.14 12.95 -26.19
C ALA A 582 -7.69 12.59 -25.85
N PHE A 583 -7.40 11.33 -25.50
CA PHE A 583 -6.02 10.89 -25.26
C PHE A 583 -5.19 10.82 -26.55
N LYS A 584 -5.77 10.38 -27.67
CA LYS A 584 -5.09 10.38 -28.98
C LYS A 584 -4.78 11.79 -29.48
N ALA A 585 -5.60 12.76 -29.12
CA ALA A 585 -5.40 14.16 -29.45
C ALA A 585 -4.34 14.85 -28.59
N GLY A 586 -3.75 14.17 -27.59
CA GLY A 586 -2.76 14.76 -26.70
C GLY A 586 -3.34 15.74 -25.67
N GLY A 587 -2.44 16.34 -24.88
CA GLY A 587 -2.75 17.36 -23.90
C GLY A 587 -3.35 16.85 -22.59
N ASP A 588 -3.47 17.75 -21.62
CA ASP A 588 -3.93 17.41 -20.28
C ASP A 588 -5.45 17.10 -20.25
N PHE A 589 -5.80 15.85 -19.96
CA PHE A 589 -7.20 15.39 -19.96
C PHE A 589 -8.07 16.18 -18.97
N HIS A 590 -7.52 16.55 -17.81
CA HIS A 590 -8.24 17.34 -16.81
C HIS A 590 -8.54 18.76 -17.31
N SER A 591 -7.63 19.37 -18.07
CA SER A 591 -7.82 20.68 -18.71
C SER A 591 -8.94 20.62 -19.75
N ARG A 592 -9.00 19.56 -20.57
CA ARG A 592 -10.13 19.33 -21.49
C ARG A 592 -11.46 19.18 -20.74
N THR A 593 -11.46 18.48 -19.61
CA THR A 593 -12.66 18.39 -18.76
C THR A 593 -13.04 19.76 -18.18
N ALA A 594 -12.07 20.59 -17.77
CA ALA A 594 -12.32 21.93 -17.24
C ALA A 594 -13.00 22.84 -18.27
N MET A 595 -12.60 22.79 -19.55
CA MET A 595 -13.29 23.50 -20.63
C MET A 595 -14.76 23.10 -20.76
N GLY A 596 -15.07 21.80 -20.63
CA GLY A 596 -16.45 21.32 -20.64
C GLY A 596 -17.27 21.72 -19.40
N MET A 597 -16.60 21.98 -18.26
CA MET A 597 -17.25 22.38 -17.02
C MET A 597 -17.49 23.90 -16.95
N TYR A 598 -16.58 24.71 -17.49
CA TYR A 598 -16.55 26.15 -17.28
C TYR A 598 -16.52 26.90 -18.64
N PRO A 599 -17.64 27.50 -19.07
CA PRO A 599 -17.72 28.18 -20.37
C PRO A 599 -16.67 29.29 -20.57
N TYR A 600 -16.30 30.01 -19.51
CA TYR A 600 -15.26 31.05 -19.59
C TYR A 600 -13.85 30.47 -19.78
N VAL A 601 -13.58 29.24 -19.32
CA VAL A 601 -12.31 28.54 -19.57
C VAL A 601 -12.24 28.09 -21.03
N ALA A 602 -13.34 27.53 -21.57
CA ALA A 602 -13.42 27.17 -22.98
C ALA A 602 -13.17 28.38 -23.88
N LYS A 603 -13.87 29.49 -23.61
CA LYS A 603 -13.68 30.74 -24.34
C LYS A 603 -12.24 31.27 -24.28
N ALA A 604 -11.59 31.24 -23.12
CA ALA A 604 -10.20 31.68 -23.00
C ALA A 604 -9.21 30.85 -23.83
N VAL A 605 -9.49 29.55 -24.04
CA VAL A 605 -8.69 28.70 -24.94
C VAL A 605 -9.00 29.01 -26.41
N GLU A 606 -10.28 29.21 -26.76
CA GLU A 606 -10.71 29.59 -28.12
C GLU A 606 -10.13 30.94 -28.55
N ASP A 607 -10.07 31.91 -27.64
CA ASP A 607 -9.51 33.24 -27.84
C ASP A 607 -7.95 33.25 -27.83
N GLY A 608 -7.32 32.08 -27.63
CA GLY A 608 -5.86 31.94 -27.60
C GLY A 608 -5.18 32.49 -26.33
N GLU A 609 -5.96 32.85 -25.30
CA GLU A 609 -5.43 33.36 -24.04
C GLU A 609 -4.91 32.27 -23.08
N ALA A 610 -5.18 31.00 -23.40
CA ALA A 610 -4.69 29.82 -22.68
C ALA A 610 -4.49 28.64 -23.63
N LEU A 611 -3.45 27.84 -23.40
CA LEU A 611 -3.13 26.68 -24.23
C LEU A 611 -3.43 25.37 -23.51
N LEU A 612 -3.94 24.35 -24.22
CA LEU A 612 -4.13 23.01 -23.66
C LEU A 612 -2.82 22.24 -23.50
N GLU A 613 -1.88 22.50 -24.41
CA GLU A 613 -0.59 21.83 -24.50
C GLU A 613 0.43 22.76 -25.16
N TRP A 614 1.70 22.48 -24.91
CA TRP A 614 2.83 23.15 -25.56
C TRP A 614 3.96 22.14 -25.75
N ASP A 615 4.50 22.08 -26.96
CA ASP A 615 5.68 21.28 -27.26
C ASP A 615 6.93 22.07 -26.89
N PHE A 616 7.51 21.79 -25.73
CA PHE A 616 8.72 22.46 -25.26
C PHE A 616 9.95 22.15 -26.12
N SER A 617 9.90 21.16 -27.01
CA SER A 617 10.96 20.96 -28.02
C SER A 617 10.93 22.02 -29.13
N SER A 618 9.81 22.72 -29.28
CA SER A 618 9.60 23.80 -30.26
C SER A 618 9.89 25.21 -29.70
N GLY A 619 10.18 25.33 -28.40
CA GLY A 619 10.57 26.57 -27.73
C GLY A 619 10.37 26.49 -26.20
N GLU A 620 11.23 27.17 -25.42
CA GLU A 620 11.22 27.09 -23.95
C GLU A 620 10.03 27.80 -23.30
N THR A 621 9.43 28.80 -23.95
CA THR A 621 8.31 29.58 -23.39
C THR A 621 7.08 29.53 -24.30
N PRO A 622 5.91 29.10 -23.79
CA PRO A 622 4.69 29.07 -24.57
C PRO A 622 4.16 30.49 -24.88
N PRO A 623 3.50 30.73 -26.03
CA PRO A 623 3.01 32.04 -26.44
C PRO A 623 1.82 32.53 -25.60
N ALA A 624 1.18 31.62 -24.86
CA ALA A 624 0.16 31.91 -23.86
C ALA A 624 0.30 30.88 -22.72
N PRO A 625 -0.13 31.21 -21.48
CA PRO A 625 -0.02 30.27 -20.36
C PRO A 625 -0.80 28.99 -20.64
N LEU A 626 -0.34 27.84 -20.14
CA LEU A 626 -1.13 26.62 -20.23
C LEU A 626 -2.39 26.76 -19.36
N LEU A 627 -3.48 26.10 -19.74
CA LEU A 627 -4.73 26.09 -18.96
C LEU A 627 -4.47 25.65 -17.53
N LYS A 628 -3.61 24.65 -17.33
CA LYS A 628 -3.23 24.16 -16.00
C LYS A 628 -2.59 25.25 -15.11
N ASP A 629 -1.97 26.26 -15.70
CA ASP A 629 -1.27 27.34 -15.00
C ASP A 629 -2.23 28.53 -14.78
N LYS A 630 -2.98 28.94 -15.81
CA LYS A 630 -3.95 30.06 -15.72
C LYS A 630 -5.23 29.71 -14.94
N PHE A 631 -5.74 28.49 -15.12
CA PHE A 631 -7.00 27.99 -14.57
C PHE A 631 -6.77 26.75 -13.67
N GLY A 632 -5.76 26.83 -12.81
CA GLY A 632 -5.35 25.71 -11.96
C GLY A 632 -6.43 25.21 -11.00
N ASN A 633 -7.30 26.10 -10.50
CA ASN A 633 -8.41 25.72 -9.61
C ASN A 633 -9.51 24.96 -10.36
N GLU A 634 -9.87 25.42 -11.55
CA GLU A 634 -10.85 24.79 -12.43
C GLU A 634 -10.35 23.43 -12.90
N ARG A 635 -9.08 23.34 -13.30
CA ARG A 635 -8.42 22.06 -13.60
C ARG A 635 -8.43 21.13 -12.39
N LYS A 636 -8.18 21.64 -11.18
CA LYS A 636 -8.22 20.84 -9.95
C LYS A 636 -9.64 20.30 -9.68
N ASN A 637 -10.67 21.10 -9.88
CA ASN A 637 -12.06 20.64 -9.78
C ASN A 637 -12.36 19.57 -10.85
N ALA A 638 -11.94 19.79 -12.08
CA ALA A 638 -12.07 18.82 -13.17
C ALA A 638 -11.32 17.50 -12.89
N LYS A 639 -10.15 17.57 -12.26
CA LYS A 639 -9.41 16.41 -11.75
C LYS A 639 -10.23 15.66 -10.70
N VAL A 640 -10.76 16.36 -9.71
CA VAL A 640 -11.63 15.77 -8.67
C VAL A 640 -12.87 15.13 -9.28
N LEU A 641 -13.50 15.75 -10.29
CA LEU A 641 -14.65 15.18 -11.01
C LEU A 641 -14.28 13.86 -11.69
N ASN A 642 -13.22 13.86 -12.49
CA ASN A 642 -12.77 12.69 -13.24
C ASN A 642 -12.49 11.49 -12.31
N PHE A 643 -11.78 11.71 -11.21
CA PHE A 643 -11.54 10.64 -10.21
C PHE A 643 -12.81 10.26 -9.45
N SER A 644 -13.67 11.21 -9.12
CA SER A 644 -14.96 10.93 -8.47
C SER A 644 -15.82 9.99 -9.31
N ILE A 645 -15.82 10.15 -10.63
CA ILE A 645 -16.58 9.31 -11.56
C ILE A 645 -15.93 7.93 -11.72
N ALA A 646 -14.60 7.87 -11.88
CA ALA A 646 -13.86 6.60 -11.88
C ALA A 646 -14.13 5.78 -10.59
N TYR A 647 -14.46 6.43 -9.48
CA TYR A 647 -14.75 5.80 -8.20
C TYR A 647 -16.25 5.66 -7.87
N GLY A 648 -17.14 5.93 -8.82
CA GLY A 648 -18.59 5.77 -8.64
C GLY A 648 -19.18 6.67 -7.54
N LYS A 649 -18.63 7.88 -7.35
CA LYS A 649 -19.11 8.85 -6.36
C LYS A 649 -20.46 9.41 -6.78
N THR A 650 -21.37 9.59 -5.82
CA THR A 650 -22.72 10.12 -6.06
C THR A 650 -22.73 11.66 -6.11
N ALA A 651 -23.79 12.25 -6.67
CA ALA A 651 -24.00 13.70 -6.67
C ALA A 651 -23.93 14.32 -5.26
N PHE A 652 -24.38 13.60 -4.23
CA PHE A 652 -24.24 14.04 -2.84
C PHE A 652 -22.78 14.10 -2.37
N GLY A 653 -21.96 13.14 -2.79
CA GLY A 653 -20.52 13.16 -2.51
C GLY A 653 -19.85 14.32 -3.23
N LEU A 654 -20.16 14.51 -4.52
CA LEU A 654 -19.59 15.58 -5.33
C LEU A 654 -19.99 16.97 -4.83
N SER A 655 -21.23 17.15 -4.37
CA SER A 655 -21.71 18.43 -3.84
C SER A 655 -20.91 18.89 -2.62
N LYS A 656 -20.42 17.94 -1.81
CA LYS A 656 -19.53 18.24 -0.68
C LYS A 656 -18.13 18.66 -1.12
N ASP A 657 -17.56 17.97 -2.10
CA ASP A 657 -16.21 18.28 -2.60
C ASP A 657 -16.15 19.66 -3.25
N PHE A 658 -17.18 20.01 -4.02
CA PHE A 658 -17.25 21.28 -4.75
C PHE A 658 -17.92 22.40 -3.95
N ASN A 659 -18.47 22.08 -2.78
CA ASN A 659 -19.24 23.02 -1.95
C ASN A 659 -20.37 23.71 -2.74
N VAL A 660 -21.14 22.92 -3.50
CA VAL A 660 -22.28 23.37 -4.33
C VAL A 660 -23.57 22.67 -3.92
N SER A 661 -24.71 23.10 -4.46
CA SER A 661 -25.97 22.40 -4.24
C SER A 661 -25.95 21.00 -4.86
N ARG A 662 -26.78 20.08 -4.32
CA ARG A 662 -26.92 18.73 -4.89
C ARG A 662 -27.40 18.75 -6.34
N LYS A 663 -28.19 19.77 -6.72
CA LYS A 663 -28.72 19.95 -8.07
C LYS A 663 -27.59 20.31 -9.05
N GLU A 664 -26.77 21.30 -8.71
CA GLU A 664 -25.62 21.71 -9.53
C GLU A 664 -24.59 20.59 -9.70
N ALA A 665 -24.34 19.82 -8.63
CA ALA A 665 -23.47 18.63 -8.71
C ALA A 665 -24.04 17.55 -9.64
N ALA A 666 -25.36 17.32 -9.63
CA ALA A 666 -26.01 16.38 -10.53
C ALA A 666 -25.95 16.86 -11.99
N GLU A 667 -26.21 18.14 -12.24
CA GLU A 667 -26.10 18.73 -13.58
C GLU A 667 -24.67 18.63 -14.13
N THR A 668 -23.66 18.86 -13.29
CA THR A 668 -22.24 18.71 -13.65
C THR A 668 -21.91 17.27 -14.03
N LEU A 669 -22.43 16.28 -13.28
CA LEU A 669 -22.25 14.86 -13.60
C LEU A 669 -22.93 14.48 -14.92
N GLU A 670 -24.17 14.90 -15.14
CA GLU A 670 -24.90 14.57 -16.37
C GLU A 670 -24.24 15.21 -17.60
N LYS A 671 -23.69 16.43 -17.49
CA LYS A 671 -22.86 17.03 -18.55
C LYS A 671 -21.64 16.18 -18.88
N TRP A 672 -20.97 15.61 -17.88
CA TRP A 672 -19.83 14.73 -18.09
C TRP A 672 -20.23 13.40 -18.75
N TYR A 673 -21.40 12.86 -18.43
CA TYR A 673 -21.89 11.61 -19.05
C TYR A 673 -22.49 11.81 -20.44
N ALA A 674 -22.89 13.02 -20.81
CA ALA A 674 -23.54 13.32 -22.08
C ALA A 674 -22.70 12.89 -23.32
N ASP A 675 -21.38 13.04 -23.25
CA ASP A 675 -20.42 12.62 -24.28
C ASP A 675 -19.66 11.33 -23.90
N ARG A 676 -19.98 10.71 -22.76
CA ARG A 676 -19.29 9.52 -22.21
C ARG A 676 -20.27 8.42 -21.77
N GLY A 677 -21.28 8.17 -22.60
CA GLY A 677 -22.36 7.22 -22.32
C GLY A 677 -21.86 5.78 -22.08
N GLU A 678 -20.75 5.38 -22.71
CA GLU A 678 -20.15 4.06 -22.54
C GLU A 678 -19.66 3.83 -21.10
N VAL A 679 -19.16 4.87 -20.43
CA VAL A 679 -18.72 4.79 -19.04
C VAL A 679 -19.91 4.50 -18.13
N ARG A 680 -21.04 5.21 -18.33
CA ARG A 680 -22.27 5.01 -17.55
C ARG A 680 -22.84 3.61 -17.76
N HIS A 681 -22.84 3.14 -19.01
CA HIS A 681 -23.29 1.79 -19.35
C HIS A 681 -22.41 0.73 -18.66
N TRP A 682 -21.10 0.86 -18.76
CA TRP A 682 -20.16 -0.05 -18.12
C TRP A 682 -20.31 -0.08 -16.59
N GLN A 683 -20.46 1.06 -15.92
CA GLN A 683 -20.68 1.12 -14.47
C GLN A 683 -21.93 0.33 -14.06
N LYS A 684 -23.01 0.45 -14.82
CA LYS A 684 -24.25 -0.32 -14.60
C LYS A 684 -23.98 -1.82 -14.75
N MET A 685 -23.29 -2.23 -15.81
CA MET A 685 -22.94 -3.64 -16.04
C MET A 685 -22.01 -4.21 -14.96
N ALA A 686 -21.06 -3.41 -14.46
CA ALA A 686 -20.15 -3.80 -13.38
C ALA A 686 -20.91 -4.05 -12.07
N ILE A 687 -21.86 -3.17 -11.73
CA ILE A 687 -22.76 -3.34 -10.57
C ILE A 687 -23.64 -4.59 -10.72
N GLU A 688 -24.25 -4.78 -11.89
CA GLU A 688 -25.10 -5.95 -12.16
C GLU A 688 -24.32 -7.26 -12.06
N THR A 689 -23.08 -7.27 -12.59
CA THR A 689 -22.16 -8.40 -12.47
C THR A 689 -21.84 -8.70 -11.00
N ALA A 690 -21.50 -7.69 -10.20
CA ALA A 690 -21.21 -7.86 -8.79
C ALA A 690 -22.43 -8.35 -7.99
N ARG A 691 -23.65 -7.85 -8.28
CA ARG A 691 -24.89 -8.31 -7.65
C ARG A 691 -25.23 -9.76 -8.02
N LYS A 692 -24.95 -10.16 -9.27
CA LYS A 692 -25.28 -11.50 -9.78
C LYS A 692 -24.27 -12.56 -9.36
N TYR A 693 -22.99 -12.23 -9.34
CA TYR A 693 -21.91 -13.20 -9.18
C TYR A 693 -21.02 -12.98 -7.94
N GLY A 694 -21.16 -11.83 -7.27
CA GLY A 694 -20.41 -11.54 -6.04
C GLY A 694 -18.93 -11.25 -6.24
N TYR A 695 -18.50 -10.83 -7.43
CA TYR A 695 -17.11 -10.47 -7.72
C TYR A 695 -17.00 -9.41 -8.83
N THR A 696 -15.80 -8.84 -8.95
CA THR A 696 -15.33 -8.06 -10.11
C THR A 696 -13.91 -8.50 -10.49
N ARG A 697 -13.41 -8.11 -11.67
CA ARG A 697 -12.07 -8.50 -12.19
C ARG A 697 -11.27 -7.31 -12.68
N THR A 698 -9.94 -7.42 -12.61
CA THR A 698 -8.98 -6.44 -13.14
C THR A 698 -8.66 -6.70 -14.62
N LEU A 699 -7.78 -5.88 -15.20
CA LEU A 699 -7.34 -6.00 -16.60
C LEU A 699 -6.67 -7.36 -16.88
N LEU A 700 -5.79 -7.81 -15.98
CA LEU A 700 -5.19 -9.14 -16.09
C LEU A 700 -6.04 -10.24 -15.43
N GLY A 701 -7.34 -10.03 -15.23
CA GLY A 701 -8.26 -11.09 -14.80
C GLY A 701 -8.25 -11.46 -13.30
N ARG A 702 -7.48 -10.76 -12.46
CA ARG A 702 -7.46 -10.99 -11.01
C ARG A 702 -8.82 -10.64 -10.38
N TYR A 703 -9.27 -11.48 -9.47
CA TYR A 703 -10.56 -11.35 -8.82
C TYR A 703 -10.51 -10.44 -7.58
N ARG A 704 -11.60 -9.69 -7.36
CA ARG A 704 -11.97 -9.13 -6.05
C ARG A 704 -13.35 -9.64 -5.67
N ARG A 705 -13.44 -10.29 -4.50
CA ARG A 705 -14.70 -10.78 -3.95
C ARG A 705 -15.52 -9.64 -3.34
N LEU A 706 -16.80 -9.64 -3.62
CA LEU A 706 -17.79 -8.64 -3.22
C LEU A 706 -19.09 -9.32 -2.78
N PRO A 707 -19.06 -10.24 -1.78
CA PRO A 707 -20.26 -10.96 -1.34
C PRO A 707 -21.38 -10.02 -0.86
N ASP A 708 -21.00 -8.88 -0.26
CA ASP A 708 -21.93 -7.84 0.19
C ASP A 708 -22.79 -7.24 -0.94
N ALA A 709 -22.36 -7.34 -2.20
CA ALA A 709 -23.16 -6.91 -3.35
C ALA A 709 -24.38 -7.83 -3.59
N MET A 710 -24.33 -9.07 -3.10
CA MET A 710 -25.40 -10.07 -3.25
C MET A 710 -26.42 -10.05 -2.12
N LEU A 711 -26.26 -9.16 -1.12
CA LEU A 711 -27.20 -9.05 0.00
C LEU A 711 -28.59 -8.64 -0.51
N ALA A 712 -29.59 -9.44 -0.16
CA ALA A 712 -30.98 -9.27 -0.61
C ALA A 712 -31.87 -8.56 0.41
N ASP A 713 -31.47 -8.50 1.70
CA ASP A 713 -32.28 -7.86 2.73
C ASP A 713 -32.19 -6.32 2.69
N ASP A 714 -33.24 -5.67 3.18
CA ASP A 714 -33.41 -4.22 3.10
C ASP A 714 -33.01 -3.45 4.35
N SER A 715 -32.28 -4.09 5.28
CA SER A 715 -31.76 -3.42 6.46
C SER A 715 -30.83 -2.28 6.08
N MET A 716 -30.76 -1.26 6.93
CA MET A 716 -29.86 -0.12 6.71
C MET A 716 -28.38 -0.54 6.66
N ALA A 717 -28.02 -1.58 7.42
CA ALA A 717 -26.68 -2.15 7.41
C ALA A 717 -26.37 -2.79 6.04
N SER A 718 -27.26 -3.64 5.53
CA SER A 718 -27.10 -4.31 4.24
C SER A 718 -27.11 -3.32 3.07
N LYS A 719 -27.95 -2.27 3.11
CA LYS A 719 -27.92 -1.18 2.13
C LYS A 719 -26.57 -0.47 2.10
N LYS A 720 -25.96 -0.22 3.26
CA LYS A 720 -24.64 0.42 3.35
C LYS A 720 -23.51 -0.49 2.87
N ALA A 721 -23.55 -1.78 3.23
CA ALA A 721 -22.57 -2.78 2.80
C ALA A 721 -22.63 -3.00 1.28
N ARG A 722 -23.82 -3.22 0.73
CA ARG A 722 -24.07 -3.31 -0.71
C ARG A 722 -23.60 -2.07 -1.46
N GLY A 723 -23.94 -0.87 -1.00
CA GLY A 723 -23.44 0.38 -1.61
C GLY A 723 -21.92 0.59 -1.50
N HIS A 724 -21.25 -0.07 -0.56
CA HIS A 724 -19.78 -0.11 -0.54
C HIS A 724 -19.23 -1.10 -1.58
N ALA A 725 -19.81 -2.30 -1.65
CA ALA A 725 -19.45 -3.33 -2.62
C ALA A 725 -19.67 -2.89 -4.07
N GLU A 726 -20.76 -2.19 -4.36
CA GLU A 726 -21.06 -1.65 -5.70
C GLU A 726 -20.03 -0.60 -6.15
N ARG A 727 -19.59 0.27 -5.24
CA ARG A 727 -18.49 1.21 -5.53
C ARG A 727 -17.17 0.47 -5.76
N ALA A 728 -16.90 -0.56 -4.99
CA ALA A 728 -15.74 -1.41 -5.19
C ALA A 728 -15.80 -2.16 -6.55
N ALA A 729 -16.98 -2.56 -7.00
CA ALA A 729 -17.19 -3.20 -8.31
C ALA A 729 -16.77 -2.31 -9.49
N ILE A 730 -16.98 -1.00 -9.36
CA ILE A 730 -16.58 0.04 -10.33
C ILE A 730 -15.09 0.40 -10.17
N ASN A 731 -14.63 0.62 -8.94
CA ASN A 731 -13.29 1.11 -8.69
C ASN A 731 -12.20 0.06 -9.01
N THR A 732 -12.44 -1.21 -8.68
CA THR A 732 -11.42 -2.26 -8.75
C THR A 732 -10.94 -2.55 -10.18
N PRO A 733 -11.81 -2.66 -11.20
CA PRO A 733 -11.35 -2.82 -12.56
C PRO A 733 -10.37 -1.73 -13.01
N ILE A 734 -10.53 -0.50 -12.52
CA ILE A 734 -9.67 0.64 -12.89
C ILE A 734 -8.39 0.67 -12.05
N GLN A 735 -8.51 0.74 -10.72
CA GLN A 735 -7.34 0.82 -9.84
C GLN A 735 -6.53 -0.48 -9.83
N GLY A 736 -7.21 -1.61 -9.93
CA GLY A 736 -6.55 -2.91 -10.01
C GLY A 736 -5.88 -3.13 -11.36
N ALA A 737 -6.44 -2.61 -12.46
CA ALA A 737 -5.73 -2.57 -13.73
C ALA A 737 -4.47 -1.69 -13.67
N ALA A 738 -4.49 -0.58 -12.94
CA ALA A 738 -3.30 0.24 -12.73
C ALA A 738 -2.23 -0.54 -11.98
N ALA A 739 -2.61 -1.26 -10.92
CA ALA A 739 -1.70 -2.16 -10.21
C ALA A 739 -1.14 -3.27 -11.11
N ASP A 740 -1.97 -3.84 -11.98
CA ASP A 740 -1.54 -4.88 -12.93
C ASP A 740 -0.53 -4.34 -13.97
N VAL A 741 -0.76 -3.14 -14.50
CA VAL A 741 0.15 -2.44 -15.44
C VAL A 741 1.49 -2.13 -14.76
N VAL A 742 1.46 -1.56 -13.56
CA VAL A 742 2.68 -1.22 -12.81
C VAL A 742 3.45 -2.47 -12.44
N MET A 743 2.79 -3.53 -11.96
CA MET A 743 3.42 -4.84 -11.69
C MET A 743 4.14 -5.37 -12.93
N GLN A 744 3.47 -5.34 -14.08
CA GLN A 744 4.06 -5.84 -15.32
C GLN A 744 5.26 -5.01 -15.77
N ALA A 745 5.18 -3.68 -15.68
CA ALA A 745 6.30 -2.80 -15.96
C ALA A 745 7.47 -3.04 -15.00
N MET A 746 7.20 -3.25 -13.71
CA MET A 746 8.23 -3.58 -12.72
C MET A 746 8.96 -4.87 -13.07
N LEU A 747 8.22 -5.93 -13.46
CA LEU A 747 8.81 -7.19 -13.88
C LEU A 747 9.70 -7.01 -15.11
N LEU A 748 9.24 -6.26 -16.11
CA LEU A 748 10.01 -5.99 -17.33
C LEU A 748 11.29 -5.19 -17.04
N VAL A 749 11.21 -4.15 -16.21
CA VAL A 749 12.37 -3.34 -15.80
C VAL A 749 13.35 -4.19 -14.99
N HIS A 750 12.85 -4.91 -13.98
CA HIS A 750 13.67 -5.76 -13.10
C HIS A 750 14.39 -6.86 -13.87
N GLN A 751 13.75 -7.47 -14.86
CA GLN A 751 14.29 -8.59 -15.64
C GLN A 751 15.09 -8.14 -16.87
N ASN A 752 15.16 -6.84 -17.16
CA ASN A 752 15.84 -6.35 -18.35
C ASN A 752 17.36 -6.59 -18.27
N PRO A 753 17.96 -7.40 -19.15
CA PRO A 753 19.38 -7.74 -19.08
C PRO A 753 20.27 -6.54 -19.42
N ARG A 754 19.79 -5.59 -20.23
CA ARG A 754 20.57 -4.40 -20.60
C ARG A 754 20.67 -3.43 -19.43
N LEU A 755 19.58 -3.15 -18.71
CA LEU A 755 19.60 -2.32 -17.49
C LEU A 755 20.55 -2.91 -16.45
N ARG A 756 20.46 -4.22 -16.17
CA ARG A 756 21.37 -4.91 -15.25
C ARG A 756 22.83 -4.79 -15.67
N LYS A 757 23.13 -4.99 -16.96
CA LYS A 757 24.49 -4.83 -17.50
C LYS A 757 25.02 -3.40 -17.38
N LEU A 758 24.14 -2.41 -17.48
CA LEU A 758 24.47 -0.99 -17.29
C LEU A 758 24.56 -0.59 -15.81
N GLY A 759 24.21 -1.48 -14.87
CA GLY A 759 24.24 -1.19 -13.43
C GLY A 759 23.01 -0.42 -12.91
N TRP A 760 21.91 -0.42 -13.66
CA TRP A 760 20.64 0.22 -13.25
C TRP A 760 19.74 -0.76 -12.53
N GLU A 761 19.29 -0.38 -11.34
CA GLU A 761 18.46 -1.21 -10.47
C GLU A 761 17.28 -0.42 -9.92
N MET A 762 16.15 -1.09 -9.72
CA MET A 762 14.98 -0.46 -9.10
C MET A 762 15.17 -0.30 -7.60
N VAL A 763 14.96 0.92 -7.10
CA VAL A 763 15.12 1.27 -5.69
C VAL A 763 13.80 1.51 -4.99
N SER A 764 12.75 1.84 -5.74
CA SER A 764 11.42 2.09 -5.18
C SER A 764 10.33 2.01 -6.24
N GLN A 765 9.12 1.78 -5.76
CA GLN A 765 7.87 1.93 -6.49
C GLN A 765 6.95 2.76 -5.61
N ILE A 766 6.38 3.86 -6.13
CA ILE A 766 5.52 4.77 -5.38
C ILE A 766 4.32 5.13 -6.26
N HIS A 767 3.10 4.80 -5.83
CA HIS A 767 1.88 5.03 -6.63
C HIS A 767 1.89 4.38 -8.02
N ASP A 768 2.06 5.17 -9.09
CA ASP A 768 2.18 4.72 -10.48
C ASP A 768 3.61 4.94 -11.02
N GLU A 769 4.54 5.33 -10.15
CA GLU A 769 5.93 5.65 -10.44
C GLU A 769 6.87 4.49 -10.11
N ILE A 770 7.90 4.33 -10.96
CA ILE A 770 9.04 3.45 -10.78
C ILE A 770 10.29 4.33 -10.68
N ILE A 771 11.11 4.11 -9.65
CA ILE A 771 12.38 4.80 -9.45
C ILE A 771 13.52 3.79 -9.62
N VAL A 772 14.45 4.10 -10.52
CA VAL A 772 15.68 3.32 -10.71
C VAL A 772 16.92 4.18 -10.44
N GLU A 773 17.97 3.55 -9.92
CA GLU A 773 19.25 4.17 -9.57
C GLU A 773 20.36 3.48 -10.38
N GLY A 774 21.27 4.25 -10.98
CA GLY A 774 22.38 3.69 -11.75
C GLY A 774 23.42 4.72 -12.18
N PRO A 775 24.49 4.30 -12.88
CA PRO A 775 25.64 5.14 -13.22
C PRO A 775 25.30 6.28 -14.18
N GLU A 776 25.84 7.47 -13.90
CA GLU A 776 25.58 8.69 -14.68
C GLU A 776 25.92 8.56 -16.17
N GLU A 777 26.97 7.80 -16.51
CA GLU A 777 27.45 7.64 -17.88
C GLU A 777 26.47 6.94 -18.83
N SER A 778 25.44 6.28 -18.31
CA SER A 778 24.50 5.47 -19.08
C SER A 778 23.04 5.89 -18.95
N VAL A 779 22.79 7.07 -18.36
CA VAL A 779 21.46 7.66 -18.13
C VAL A 779 20.60 7.66 -19.37
N ASP A 780 21.09 8.20 -20.49
CA ASP A 780 20.28 8.38 -21.70
C ASP A 780 19.77 7.05 -22.28
N GLU A 781 20.59 6.00 -22.19
CA GLU A 781 20.21 4.68 -22.66
C GLU A 781 19.24 4.01 -21.69
N ALA A 782 19.54 4.07 -20.39
CA ALA A 782 18.69 3.48 -19.36
C ALA A 782 17.30 4.13 -19.33
N MET A 783 17.22 5.46 -19.41
CA MET A 783 15.95 6.19 -19.42
C MET A 783 15.08 5.78 -20.60
N LYS A 784 15.66 5.67 -21.81
CA LYS A 784 14.91 5.19 -23.00
C LYS A 784 14.38 3.78 -22.81
N ILE A 785 15.16 2.90 -22.20
CA ILE A 785 14.73 1.52 -21.92
C ILE A 785 13.59 1.53 -20.89
N VAL A 786 13.74 2.23 -19.77
CA VAL A 786 12.72 2.30 -18.71
C VAL A 786 11.41 2.83 -19.25
N VAL A 787 11.43 3.98 -19.96
CA VAL A 787 10.25 4.57 -20.58
C VAL A 787 9.60 3.57 -21.55
N TYR A 788 10.38 2.99 -22.47
CA TYR A 788 9.83 2.03 -23.44
C TYR A 788 9.14 0.83 -22.78
N LEU A 789 9.75 0.24 -21.74
CA LEU A 789 9.20 -0.92 -21.04
C LEU A 789 7.92 -0.56 -20.26
N MET A 790 7.84 0.64 -19.72
CA MET A 790 6.64 1.14 -19.05
C MET A 790 5.54 1.48 -20.07
N GLU A 791 5.85 2.13 -21.20
CA GLU A 791 4.83 2.43 -22.22
C GLU A 791 4.27 1.18 -22.90
N HIS A 792 5.03 0.09 -22.92
CA HIS A 792 4.69 -1.18 -23.60
C HIS A 792 4.74 -2.39 -22.63
N PRO A 793 3.92 -2.40 -21.55
CA PRO A 793 3.99 -3.45 -20.55
C PRO A 793 3.41 -4.78 -21.08
N PHE A 794 2.55 -4.71 -22.09
CA PHE A 794 1.88 -5.87 -22.69
C PHE A 794 2.30 -6.05 -24.15
N LYS A 795 2.23 -7.30 -24.61
CA LYS A 795 2.50 -7.66 -26.02
C LYS A 795 1.51 -6.99 -26.98
N ASP A 796 0.24 -6.97 -26.61
CA ASP A 796 -0.81 -6.30 -27.37
C ASP A 796 -1.08 -4.92 -26.77
N PRO A 797 -1.08 -3.85 -27.59
CA PRO A 797 -1.28 -2.50 -27.08
C PRO A 797 -2.71 -2.26 -26.62
N LEU A 798 -2.86 -1.41 -25.61
CA LEU A 798 -4.17 -0.92 -25.19
C LEU A 798 -4.74 0.04 -26.24
N SER A 799 -6.04 0.33 -26.12
CA SER A 799 -6.74 1.25 -27.03
C SER A 799 -6.27 2.71 -26.94
N VAL A 800 -5.47 3.02 -25.90
CA VAL A 800 -4.82 4.31 -25.64
C VAL A 800 -3.36 4.06 -25.30
N ALA A 801 -2.48 4.99 -25.69
CA ALA A 801 -1.07 4.93 -25.30
C ALA A 801 -0.92 5.13 -23.79
N LEU A 802 -0.02 4.39 -23.15
CA LEU A 802 0.34 4.56 -21.75
C LEU A 802 1.54 5.50 -21.66
N GLU A 803 1.29 6.81 -21.76
CA GLU A 803 2.36 7.81 -21.67
C GLU A 803 3.05 7.78 -20.30
N VAL A 804 4.38 7.93 -20.34
CA VAL A 804 5.25 7.93 -19.17
C VAL A 804 6.06 9.21 -19.18
N ASP A 805 5.90 10.02 -18.14
CA ASP A 805 6.76 11.17 -17.87
C ASP A 805 7.98 10.68 -17.08
N ALA A 806 9.17 10.89 -17.63
CA ALA A 806 10.42 10.51 -16.97
C ALA A 806 11.38 11.69 -16.85
N ALA A 807 12.01 11.81 -15.70
CA ALA A 807 13.04 12.81 -15.42
C ALA A 807 14.24 12.16 -14.73
N VAL A 808 15.38 12.84 -14.86
CA VAL A 808 16.65 12.39 -14.28
C VAL A 808 17.21 13.49 -13.41
N ASP A 809 17.54 13.15 -12.17
CA ASP A 809 18.21 14.08 -11.27
C ASP A 809 18.99 13.35 -10.17
N ASP A 810 19.68 14.13 -9.34
CA ASP A 810 20.38 13.68 -8.14
C ASP A 810 19.43 13.42 -6.97
N SER A 811 18.21 13.98 -6.99
CA SER A 811 17.21 13.76 -5.95
C SER A 811 15.82 13.49 -6.49
N TRP A 812 15.02 12.77 -5.71
CA TRP A 812 13.64 12.47 -6.07
C TRP A 812 12.78 13.74 -6.18
N PHE A 813 13.06 14.76 -5.34
CA PHE A 813 12.34 16.04 -5.42
C PHE A 813 12.59 16.76 -6.73
N LYS A 814 13.84 16.84 -7.21
CA LYS A 814 14.19 17.59 -8.43
C LYS A 814 13.74 16.88 -9.70
N ALA A 815 13.69 15.55 -9.66
CA ALA A 815 13.12 14.75 -10.73
C ALA A 815 11.58 14.74 -10.75
N LYS A 816 10.89 15.35 -9.77
CA LYS A 816 9.42 15.45 -9.71
C LYS A 816 8.92 16.87 -9.95
#